data_AF-A0A3B8NIT6-F1
#
_entry.id   AF-A0A3B8NIT6-F1
#
_cell.length_a   1.000
_cell.length_b   1.000
_cell.length_c   1.000
_cell.angle_alpha   90.00
_cell.angle_beta   90.00
_cell.angle_gamma   90.00
#
_symmetry.space_group_name_H-M   'P 1'
#
loop_
_entity.id
_entity.type
_entity.pdbx_description
1 polymer ?
#
loop_
_entity_poly.entity_id
_entity_poly.type
_entity_poly.pdbx_seq_one_letter_code
_entity_poly.pdbx_strand_id
1 'polypeptide(L)'
;MNSLKISYLRAVEFKEIKMNNPEEYGSNSRFLVTELTDFDGNSSEKLQDDPLKGSEIHQGAGESKQSSSVELDMDQIAIKSGLPPVHLPRESCSADAENLLRTIGRMPSGDEPWVPIGTVGPLLILGHFNPASDDTWGIPDYLCVKVVISKLSYMTIFEDLQSRLDFKPLSAISPLEDILPPPASAEPISILNWFINNYPLTDSEKDKWNALVIENEGIEVMSPTDYKGLPRHYGVAFFYLLNGKPCFNPDDAPNQTAFSDQLLEKHVVYPMYEGDGVLYLLCENEKVYGFEDEWLSDGHEGVEIIPILADGDSIRSAIARSRGRGVQKQDIIESGELYYSEDQNLLEIDPVDIADLNPSNPNTAPEDVLKWILFRAISSRGSDLHVEKYFNTARFRARIDGSLKVIHSCSEEQLPRFIALFKNYSNMGHQHQDLQDARFGLKIGQKRIDVRVSAVPCRKENQKLTMRFLDKQDGIKELSELNMSERQLGIVNSTMKRDQGLVLVTGPTGSGKTTTLYAFINSINEDHMNIHTIEDPIEYEIEGINQTQTDEFHGINFATGLRALLRADPDVILVGESRDEETATAAINSALTGHLVLTTLHANDSLRAVSRLISMGVEPYLLADALALSQAQRLVKRLCGYCKRPVPASRKLQEFFYKNGLIKSPMEDPVFASSGCDECNGTGYLGRVALMEMCPVNANIAEMIASGTPMAEMRKEAAKDGVLSLYQEGMLQVMAGNTTMEEISRLAHFGIMS
;
A
#
# COMPACT_ATOMS: atom_id res chain seq x y z
N MET A 1 9.85 -59.59 2.23
CA MET A 1 8.97 -60.74 1.93
C MET A 1 7.56 -60.18 1.83
N ASN A 2 7.10 -59.90 0.61
CA ASN A 2 6.24 -60.80 -0.19
C ASN A 2 4.89 -61.01 0.51
N SER A 3 3.72 -60.80 -0.07
CA SER A 3 3.28 -60.81 -1.48
C SER A 3 1.76 -61.08 -1.38
N LEU A 4 0.82 -60.44 -2.09
CA LEU A 4 0.33 -60.71 -3.45
C LEU A 4 -1.03 -59.96 -3.50
N LYS A 5 -1.33 -59.10 -4.48
CA LYS A 5 -1.75 -59.38 -5.88
C LYS A 5 -2.98 -60.30 -5.99
N ILE A 6 -4.01 -59.83 -6.69
CA ILE A 6 -4.60 -60.33 -7.96
C ILE A 6 -5.88 -59.50 -8.22
N SER A 7 -6.01 -58.57 -9.18
CA SER A 7 -6.04 -58.61 -10.67
C SER A 7 -7.19 -59.41 -11.32
N TYR A 8 -8.02 -58.79 -12.18
CA TYR A 8 -8.63 -59.33 -13.41
C TYR A 8 -9.37 -58.16 -14.14
N LEU A 9 -9.38 -57.94 -15.46
CA LEU A 9 -8.50 -58.22 -16.62
C LEU A 9 -9.20 -57.68 -17.90
N ARG A 10 -8.43 -56.97 -18.78
CA ARG A 10 -8.41 -56.99 -20.28
C ARG A 10 -9.70 -56.72 -21.11
N ALA A 11 -9.68 -56.21 -22.34
CA ALA A 11 -8.71 -56.26 -23.47
C ALA A 11 -8.87 -54.99 -24.37
N VAL A 12 -7.81 -54.30 -24.85
CA VAL A 12 -6.98 -54.49 -26.08
C VAL A 12 -7.76 -54.45 -27.41
N GLU A 13 -7.53 -53.41 -28.24
CA GLU A 13 -6.82 -53.51 -29.53
C GLU A 13 -6.48 -52.13 -30.13
N PHE A 14 -5.19 -51.92 -30.41
CA PHE A 14 -4.63 -50.89 -31.29
C PHE A 14 -4.37 -51.53 -32.66
N LYS A 15 -4.57 -50.77 -33.74
CA LYS A 15 -4.04 -51.10 -35.07
C LYS A 15 -3.26 -49.91 -35.64
N GLU A 16 -1.95 -50.07 -35.74
CA GLU A 16 -1.03 -49.20 -36.48
C GLU A 16 -1.24 -49.30 -37.99
N ILE A 17 -1.06 -48.20 -38.73
CA ILE A 17 -0.30 -48.19 -40.00
C ILE A 17 0.57 -46.92 -40.05
N LYS A 18 1.86 -47.12 -40.37
CA LYS A 18 2.94 -46.13 -40.50
C LYS A 18 3.13 -45.62 -41.95
N MET A 19 3.74 -44.43 -42.02
CA MET A 19 4.73 -43.92 -43.02
C MET A 19 4.26 -43.35 -44.38
N ASN A 20 4.45 -42.04 -44.59
CA ASN A 20 5.57 -41.43 -45.36
C ASN A 20 5.42 -39.89 -45.55
N ASN A 21 6.54 -39.16 -45.50
CA ASN A 21 6.78 -37.75 -45.87
C ASN A 21 6.85 -37.56 -47.42
N PRO A 22 7.09 -36.35 -48.00
CA PRO A 22 6.63 -34.97 -47.72
C PRO A 22 6.19 -34.18 -49.02
N GLU A 23 5.83 -32.89 -48.88
CA GLU A 23 5.71 -31.81 -49.92
C GLU A 23 4.53 -31.82 -50.93
N GLU A 24 3.66 -30.80 -50.90
CA GLU A 24 3.53 -29.73 -51.93
C GLU A 24 2.23 -28.89 -51.79
N TYR A 25 2.34 -27.66 -52.26
CA TYR A 25 1.39 -26.52 -52.30
C TYR A 25 0.00 -26.80 -52.92
N GLY A 26 -1.02 -26.01 -52.54
CA GLY A 26 -2.13 -25.70 -53.44
C GLY A 26 -3.48 -25.28 -52.84
N SER A 27 -3.68 -23.96 -52.81
CA SER A 27 -4.93 -23.17 -52.96
C SER A 27 -6.33 -23.83 -53.15
N ASN A 28 -7.32 -23.12 -52.57
CA ASN A 28 -8.72 -22.94 -52.99
C ASN A 28 -9.77 -24.08 -52.83
N SER A 29 -10.76 -23.83 -51.98
CA SER A 29 -12.18 -24.18 -52.21
C SER A 29 -13.03 -23.22 -51.35
N ARG A 30 -13.92 -22.34 -51.85
CA ARG A 30 -15.20 -22.49 -52.59
C ARG A 30 -16.26 -23.35 -51.89
N PHE A 31 -17.15 -22.64 -51.19
CA PHE A 31 -18.60 -22.82 -50.97
C PHE A 31 -19.22 -24.22 -51.09
N LEU A 32 -20.08 -24.58 -50.11
CA LEU A 32 -21.46 -25.01 -50.40
C LEU A 32 -22.36 -24.97 -49.15
N VAL A 33 -23.46 -24.26 -49.32
CA VAL A 33 -24.68 -24.26 -48.51
C VAL A 33 -25.48 -25.52 -48.85
N THR A 34 -26.11 -26.15 -47.85
CA THR A 34 -27.40 -26.84 -48.06
C THR A 34 -28.22 -26.87 -46.77
N GLU A 35 -29.44 -26.34 -46.88
CA GLU A 35 -30.56 -26.34 -45.93
C GLU A 35 -31.13 -27.74 -45.70
N LEU A 36 -31.87 -27.94 -44.60
CA LEU A 36 -33.01 -28.87 -44.42
C LEU A 36 -33.81 -28.41 -43.17
N THR A 37 -34.85 -27.58 -43.30
CA THR A 37 -36.31 -27.90 -43.30
C THR A 37 -36.87 -28.77 -42.16
N ASP A 38 -37.65 -28.10 -41.31
CA ASP A 38 -38.95 -28.39 -40.67
C ASP A 38 -39.37 -29.82 -40.29
N PHE A 39 -39.84 -29.92 -39.03
CA PHE A 39 -40.92 -30.84 -38.64
C PHE A 39 -41.86 -30.17 -37.61
N ASP A 40 -43.12 -30.01 -38.01
CA ASP A 40 -44.27 -29.64 -37.18
C ASP A 40 -44.60 -30.73 -36.15
N GLY A 41 -45.07 -30.29 -34.96
CA GLY A 41 -45.55 -31.16 -33.90
C GLY A 41 -46.51 -30.43 -32.96
N ASN A 42 -47.77 -30.36 -33.37
CA ASN A 42 -48.89 -29.70 -32.71
C ASN A 42 -49.42 -30.54 -31.52
N SER A 43 -49.63 -29.95 -30.33
CA SER A 43 -50.63 -30.44 -29.38
C SER A 43 -51.11 -29.36 -28.41
N SER A 44 -52.39 -29.08 -28.51
CA SER A 44 -53.23 -28.16 -27.73
C SER A 44 -53.76 -28.78 -26.42
N GLU A 45 -53.86 -27.98 -25.36
CA GLU A 45 -54.85 -28.09 -24.25
C GLU A 45 -54.90 -26.72 -23.54
N LYS A 46 -55.86 -25.81 -23.80
CA LYS A 46 -57.25 -25.65 -23.31
C LYS A 46 -57.45 -25.42 -21.79
N LEU A 47 -57.99 -24.21 -21.51
CA LEU A 47 -58.92 -23.80 -20.41
C LEU A 47 -58.25 -23.58 -19.03
N GLN A 48 -58.56 -22.56 -18.21
CA GLN A 48 -59.78 -21.77 -18.02
C GLN A 48 -59.55 -20.58 -17.06
N ASP A 49 -60.17 -19.43 -17.38
CA ASP A 49 -60.76 -18.32 -16.57
C ASP A 49 -60.30 -18.06 -15.10
N ASP A 50 -59.69 -16.92 -14.74
CA ASP A 50 -60.28 -15.56 -14.44
C ASP A 50 -61.00 -15.49 -13.06
N PRO A 51 -61.21 -14.34 -12.36
CA PRO A 51 -60.69 -12.96 -12.49
C PRO A 51 -60.20 -12.32 -11.16
N LEU A 52 -59.52 -11.17 -11.23
CA LEU A 52 -59.80 -10.04 -10.30
C LEU A 52 -59.39 -8.68 -10.89
N LYS A 53 -60.46 -7.93 -11.19
CA LYS A 53 -60.62 -6.54 -11.64
C LYS A 53 -59.73 -5.46 -11.01
N GLY A 54 -59.47 -4.40 -11.79
CA GLY A 54 -59.30 -3.06 -11.23
C GLY A 54 -58.82 -1.93 -12.17
N SER A 55 -59.65 -1.52 -13.15
CA SER A 55 -59.80 -0.16 -13.76
C SER A 55 -58.56 0.60 -14.28
N GLU A 56 -58.41 0.76 -15.61
CA GLU A 56 -58.77 1.95 -16.44
C GLU A 56 -58.08 3.26 -16.01
N ILE A 57 -57.28 3.93 -16.86
CA ILE A 57 -57.74 4.81 -17.97
C ILE A 57 -56.68 4.91 -19.09
N HIS A 58 -57.14 4.75 -20.33
CA HIS A 58 -56.47 5.09 -21.58
C HIS A 58 -56.52 6.60 -21.88
N GLN A 59 -55.42 7.16 -22.41
CA GLN A 59 -55.45 8.15 -23.49
C GLN A 59 -54.42 7.73 -24.53
N GLY A 60 -54.88 7.47 -25.75
CA GLY A 60 -54.05 6.98 -26.85
C GLY A 60 -53.49 8.08 -27.74
N ALA A 61 -52.47 7.74 -28.53
CA ALA A 61 -52.23 8.31 -29.85
C ALA A 61 -51.23 7.45 -30.64
N GLY A 62 -51.67 6.93 -31.79
CA GLY A 62 -50.86 6.83 -33.00
C GLY A 62 -49.82 5.71 -33.10
N GLU A 63 -50.21 4.58 -33.72
CA GLU A 63 -49.28 3.71 -34.42
C GLU A 63 -48.63 4.47 -35.59
N SER A 64 -47.30 4.53 -35.61
CA SER A 64 -46.52 4.63 -36.84
C SER A 64 -45.66 3.36 -36.94
N LYS A 65 -45.84 2.63 -38.04
CA LYS A 65 -45.02 1.48 -38.40
C LYS A 65 -43.55 1.91 -38.49
N GLN A 66 -42.72 1.46 -37.55
CA GLN A 66 -41.28 1.38 -37.73
C GLN A 66 -40.89 -0.09 -37.81
N SER A 67 -40.17 -0.41 -38.89
CA SER A 67 -39.50 -1.67 -39.14
C SER A 67 -38.76 -2.14 -37.89
N SER A 68 -39.19 -3.26 -37.31
CA SER A 68 -38.43 -3.98 -36.30
C SER A 68 -37.18 -4.56 -36.97
N SER A 69 -36.09 -3.78 -36.97
CA SER A 69 -34.76 -4.35 -37.05
C SER A 69 -34.61 -5.28 -35.86
N VAL A 70 -34.54 -6.58 -36.12
CA VAL A 70 -34.16 -7.56 -35.10
C VAL A 70 -32.81 -7.13 -34.57
N GLU A 71 -32.75 -6.59 -33.35
CA GLU A 71 -31.48 -6.34 -32.68
C GLU A 71 -30.80 -7.71 -32.52
N LEU A 72 -29.67 -7.87 -33.20
CA LEU A 72 -28.87 -9.09 -33.09
C LEU A 72 -28.33 -9.16 -31.66
N ASP A 73 -28.44 -10.34 -31.06
CA ASP A 73 -27.87 -10.63 -29.75
C ASP A 73 -26.33 -10.49 -29.76
N MET A 74 -25.73 -10.04 -28.66
CA MET A 74 -24.29 -9.76 -28.61
C MET A 74 -23.46 -11.01 -28.93
N ASP A 75 -23.93 -12.19 -28.52
CA ASP A 75 -23.30 -13.47 -28.82
C ASP A 75 -23.27 -13.76 -30.32
N GLN A 76 -24.35 -13.46 -31.04
CA GLN A 76 -24.40 -13.64 -32.49
C GLN A 76 -23.46 -12.68 -33.22
N ILE A 77 -23.27 -11.47 -32.68
CA ILE A 77 -22.36 -10.48 -33.25
C ILE A 77 -20.91 -10.89 -32.97
N ALA A 78 -20.60 -11.32 -31.75
CA ALA A 78 -19.29 -11.82 -31.36
C ALA A 78 -18.85 -13.02 -32.23
N ILE A 79 -19.71 -14.03 -32.40
CA ILE A 79 -19.42 -15.21 -33.23
C ILE A 79 -19.18 -14.82 -34.70
N LYS A 80 -19.99 -13.91 -35.26
CA LYS A 80 -19.86 -13.49 -36.67
C LYS A 80 -18.62 -12.63 -36.93
N SER A 81 -18.21 -11.82 -35.96
CA SER A 81 -17.10 -10.88 -36.09
C SER A 81 -15.77 -11.44 -35.60
N GLY A 82 -15.80 -12.48 -34.76
CA GLY A 82 -14.62 -13.01 -34.07
C GLY A 82 -14.10 -12.07 -32.97
N LEU A 83 -14.90 -11.09 -32.53
CA LEU A 83 -14.52 -10.12 -31.50
C LEU A 83 -15.14 -10.49 -30.14
N PRO A 84 -14.41 -10.34 -29.03
CA PRO A 84 -14.91 -10.73 -27.72
C PRO A 84 -16.02 -9.77 -27.24
N PRO A 85 -17.15 -10.28 -26.75
CA PRO A 85 -18.22 -9.47 -26.16
C PRO A 85 -17.87 -9.05 -24.73
N VAL A 86 -18.33 -7.86 -24.30
CA VAL A 86 -18.09 -7.32 -22.96
C VAL A 86 -19.31 -6.56 -22.45
N HIS A 87 -19.69 -6.85 -21.21
CA HIS A 87 -20.57 -5.98 -20.43
C HIS A 87 -19.74 -4.96 -19.65
N LEU A 88 -19.89 -3.68 -20.01
CA LEU A 88 -19.09 -2.63 -19.38
C LEU A 88 -19.64 -2.26 -17.99
N PRO A 89 -18.78 -2.14 -16.96
CA PRO A 89 -19.21 -1.76 -15.61
C PRO A 89 -19.42 -0.25 -15.43
N ARG A 90 -19.13 0.57 -16.45
CA ARG A 90 -19.13 2.04 -16.40
C ARG A 90 -19.92 2.62 -17.58
N GLU A 91 -20.48 3.80 -17.37
CA GLU A 91 -21.26 4.56 -18.36
C GLU A 91 -20.41 5.59 -19.14
N SER A 92 -19.10 5.70 -18.83
CA SER A 92 -18.16 6.59 -19.50
C SER A 92 -16.84 5.89 -19.79
N CYS A 93 -16.06 6.41 -20.74
CA CYS A 93 -14.72 5.91 -21.03
C CYS A 93 -13.77 6.15 -19.84
N SER A 94 -12.80 5.27 -19.62
CA SER A 94 -11.75 5.51 -18.62
C SER A 94 -10.96 6.79 -18.92
N ALA A 95 -10.44 7.42 -17.87
CA ALA A 95 -9.61 8.62 -18.00
C ALA A 95 -8.34 8.34 -18.82
N ASP A 96 -7.74 7.16 -18.64
CA ASP A 96 -6.55 6.73 -19.38
C ASP A 96 -6.86 6.53 -20.87
N ALA A 97 -8.01 5.94 -21.21
CA ALA A 97 -8.43 5.80 -22.61
C ALA A 97 -8.70 7.16 -23.26
N GLU A 98 -9.31 8.12 -22.55
CA GLU A 98 -9.50 9.48 -23.08
C GLU A 98 -8.15 10.20 -23.27
N ASN A 99 -7.26 10.14 -22.27
CA ASN A 99 -5.94 10.76 -22.35
C ASN A 99 -5.10 10.19 -23.49
N LEU A 100 -5.16 8.87 -23.67
CA LEU A 100 -4.50 8.19 -24.77
C LEU A 100 -5.11 8.61 -26.11
N LEU A 101 -6.44 8.58 -26.26
CA LEU A 101 -7.14 9.06 -27.45
C LEU A 101 -6.76 10.51 -27.79
N ARG A 102 -6.62 11.39 -26.80
CA ARG A 102 -6.18 12.78 -26.97
C ARG A 102 -4.73 12.92 -27.43
N THR A 103 -3.91 11.91 -27.16
CA THR A 103 -2.48 11.89 -27.50
C THR A 103 -2.24 11.32 -28.89
N ILE A 104 -2.96 10.25 -29.26
CA ILE A 104 -2.70 9.47 -30.48
C ILE A 104 -3.83 9.47 -31.50
N GLY A 105 -5.02 9.93 -31.16
CA GLY A 105 -6.19 9.94 -32.04
C GLY A 105 -6.42 11.29 -32.73
N ARG A 106 -7.43 11.31 -33.60
CA ARG A 106 -7.98 12.50 -34.24
C ARG A 106 -9.50 12.52 -34.15
N MET A 107 -10.12 13.64 -34.53
CA MET A 107 -11.57 13.68 -34.72
C MET A 107 -12.05 12.60 -35.71
N PRO A 108 -13.20 11.96 -35.44
CA PRO A 108 -13.75 10.93 -36.30
C PRO A 108 -14.23 11.56 -37.61
N SER A 109 -14.08 10.80 -38.69
CA SER A 109 -14.57 11.08 -40.04
C SER A 109 -15.97 10.52 -40.29
N GLY A 110 -16.39 9.50 -39.54
CA GLY A 110 -17.71 8.86 -39.62
C GLY A 110 -18.69 9.26 -38.51
N ASP A 111 -19.97 8.94 -38.70
CA ASP A 111 -21.05 9.26 -37.76
C ASP A 111 -21.11 8.31 -36.53
N GLU A 112 -20.56 7.09 -36.65
CA GLU A 112 -20.56 6.08 -35.60
C GLU A 112 -19.14 5.48 -35.42
N PRO A 113 -18.18 6.23 -34.85
CA PRO A 113 -16.84 5.72 -34.60
C PRO A 113 -16.83 4.75 -33.41
N TRP A 114 -15.85 3.83 -33.39
CA TRP A 114 -15.62 2.95 -32.25
C TRP A 114 -15.35 3.73 -30.96
N VAL A 115 -16.04 3.47 -29.85
CA VAL A 115 -15.85 4.27 -28.61
C VAL A 115 -14.65 3.78 -27.79
N PRO A 116 -13.81 4.67 -27.24
CA PRO A 116 -12.78 4.30 -26.27
C PRO A 116 -13.42 3.81 -24.97
N ILE A 117 -12.90 2.72 -24.41
CA ILE A 117 -13.35 2.15 -23.13
C ILE A 117 -12.20 2.16 -22.13
N GLY A 118 -11.07 1.57 -22.54
CA GLY A 118 -9.96 1.21 -21.66
C GLY A 118 -8.62 1.23 -22.38
N THR A 119 -7.56 0.78 -21.71
CA THR A 119 -6.22 0.66 -22.29
C THR A 119 -5.55 -0.64 -21.86
N VAL A 120 -4.70 -1.19 -22.73
CA VAL A 120 -3.73 -2.25 -22.39
C VAL A 120 -2.35 -1.74 -22.80
N GLY A 121 -1.61 -1.16 -21.84
CA GLY A 121 -0.34 -0.47 -22.14
C GLY A 121 -0.53 0.63 -23.18
N PRO A 122 0.18 0.59 -24.32
CA PRO A 122 0.03 1.58 -25.40
C PRO A 122 -1.18 1.33 -26.31
N LEU A 123 -1.96 0.26 -26.11
CA LEU A 123 -3.10 -0.07 -26.95
C LEU A 123 -4.38 0.54 -26.40
N LEU A 124 -5.25 1.03 -27.30
CA LEU A 124 -6.56 1.55 -26.94
C LEU A 124 -7.63 0.45 -27.08
N ILE A 125 -8.40 0.21 -26.01
CA ILE A 125 -9.55 -0.70 -26.07
C ILE A 125 -10.74 0.08 -26.62
N LEU A 126 -11.31 -0.42 -27.71
CA LEU A 126 -12.38 0.19 -28.48
C LEU A 126 -13.61 -0.72 -28.50
N GLY A 127 -14.80 -0.17 -28.24
CA GLY A 127 -16.05 -0.90 -28.27
C GLY A 127 -17.00 -0.42 -29.36
N HIS A 128 -17.74 -1.36 -29.95
CA HIS A 128 -18.86 -1.02 -30.84
C HIS A 128 -19.93 -2.11 -30.81
N PHE A 129 -21.19 -1.73 -31.08
CA PHE A 129 -22.30 -2.69 -31.23
C PHE A 129 -22.42 -3.24 -32.65
N ASN A 130 -21.79 -2.59 -33.62
CA ASN A 130 -21.77 -2.96 -35.03
C ASN A 130 -20.32 -3.02 -35.56
N PRO A 131 -19.70 -4.22 -35.64
CA PRO A 131 -18.31 -4.36 -36.08
C PRO A 131 -17.99 -3.89 -37.50
N ALA A 132 -19.00 -3.55 -38.31
CA ALA A 132 -18.81 -3.02 -39.67
C ALA A 132 -18.45 -1.53 -39.72
N SER A 133 -18.32 -0.84 -38.57
CA SER A 133 -17.80 0.53 -38.54
C SER A 133 -16.30 0.55 -38.77
N ASP A 134 -15.81 1.48 -39.58
CA ASP A 134 -14.41 1.56 -40.00
C ASP A 134 -13.58 2.61 -39.23
N ASP A 135 -14.22 3.46 -38.41
CA ASP A 135 -13.53 4.61 -37.82
C ASP A 135 -13.07 4.35 -36.37
N THR A 136 -11.75 4.22 -36.21
CA THR A 136 -11.04 4.06 -34.95
C THR A 136 -10.32 5.35 -34.51
N TRP A 137 -10.88 6.52 -34.83
CA TRP A 137 -10.33 7.84 -34.50
C TRP A 137 -8.97 8.09 -35.17
N GLY A 138 -8.76 7.52 -36.35
CA GLY A 138 -7.49 7.57 -37.09
C GLY A 138 -6.33 6.82 -36.42
N ILE A 139 -6.61 6.00 -35.40
CA ILE A 139 -5.62 5.11 -34.80
C ILE A 139 -5.58 3.81 -35.62
N PRO A 140 -4.41 3.33 -36.08
CA PRO A 140 -4.32 2.08 -36.83
C PRO A 140 -4.91 0.88 -36.07
N ASP A 141 -5.65 0.01 -36.77
CA ASP A 141 -6.38 -1.12 -36.18
C ASP A 141 -5.52 -2.05 -35.31
N TYR A 142 -4.25 -2.24 -35.66
CA TYR A 142 -3.32 -3.08 -34.89
C TYR A 142 -2.87 -2.44 -33.57
N LEU A 143 -3.15 -1.15 -33.33
CA LEU A 143 -2.99 -0.48 -32.03
C LEU A 143 -4.29 -0.42 -31.23
N CYS A 144 -5.36 -1.01 -31.76
CA CYS A 144 -6.66 -1.06 -31.14
C CYS A 144 -7.01 -2.49 -30.72
N VAL A 145 -7.58 -2.64 -29.54
CA VAL A 145 -8.21 -3.87 -29.06
C VAL A 145 -9.72 -3.70 -29.21
N LYS A 146 -10.32 -4.36 -30.21
CA LYS A 146 -11.75 -4.21 -30.53
C LYS A 146 -12.61 -5.20 -29.76
N VAL A 147 -13.68 -4.73 -29.13
CA VAL A 147 -14.64 -5.54 -28.37
C VAL A 147 -16.08 -5.23 -28.76
N VAL A 148 -16.98 -6.20 -28.62
CA VAL A 148 -18.42 -6.02 -28.88
C VAL A 148 -19.10 -5.57 -27.60
N ILE A 149 -19.86 -4.46 -27.66
CA ILE A 149 -20.64 -3.95 -26.54
C ILE A 149 -22.09 -3.74 -26.92
N SER A 150 -22.97 -3.63 -25.93
CA SER A 150 -24.39 -3.36 -26.19
C SER A 150 -24.58 -1.98 -26.84
N LYS A 151 -25.60 -1.85 -27.68
CA LYS A 151 -25.97 -0.57 -28.31
C LYS A 151 -26.28 0.51 -27.27
N LEU A 152 -26.88 0.14 -26.14
CA LEU A 152 -27.14 1.06 -25.04
C LEU A 152 -25.83 1.61 -24.45
N SER A 153 -24.89 0.72 -24.10
CA SER A 153 -23.57 1.10 -23.56
C SER A 153 -22.79 1.98 -24.53
N TYR A 154 -22.85 1.66 -25.83
CA TYR A 154 -22.23 2.48 -26.88
C TYR A 154 -22.78 3.91 -26.88
N MET A 155 -24.10 4.07 -26.93
CA MET A 155 -24.73 5.40 -27.01
C MET A 155 -24.40 6.24 -25.77
N THR A 156 -24.46 5.65 -24.57
CA THR A 156 -24.14 6.36 -23.33
C THR A 156 -22.70 6.87 -23.29
N ILE A 157 -21.73 6.01 -23.64
CA ILE A 157 -20.31 6.39 -23.65
C ILE A 157 -20.03 7.42 -24.73
N PHE A 158 -20.63 7.27 -25.90
CA PHE A 158 -20.43 8.19 -27.02
C PHE A 158 -20.99 9.58 -26.72
N GLU A 159 -22.20 9.68 -26.18
CA GLU A 159 -22.81 10.96 -25.77
C GLU A 159 -21.97 11.68 -24.70
N ASP A 160 -21.51 10.95 -23.68
CA ASP A 160 -20.64 11.50 -22.64
C ASP A 160 -19.30 11.99 -23.21
N LEU A 161 -18.66 11.18 -24.07
CA LEU A 161 -17.41 11.56 -24.73
C LEU A 161 -17.59 12.77 -25.63
N GLN A 162 -18.65 12.81 -26.43
CA GLN A 162 -18.95 13.93 -27.32
C GLN A 162 -19.10 15.24 -26.54
N SER A 163 -19.80 15.21 -25.40
CA SER A 163 -19.95 16.39 -24.53
C SER A 163 -18.60 16.96 -24.05
N ARG A 164 -17.62 16.09 -23.78
CA ARG A 164 -16.25 16.48 -23.37
C ARG A 164 -15.41 16.95 -24.56
N LEU A 165 -15.59 16.36 -25.72
CA LEU A 165 -14.89 16.75 -26.95
C LEU A 165 -15.39 18.09 -27.51
N ASP A 166 -16.66 18.44 -27.32
CA ASP A 166 -17.19 19.76 -27.68
C ASP A 166 -16.51 20.90 -26.92
N PHE A 167 -16.12 20.66 -25.66
CA PHE A 167 -15.39 21.63 -24.85
C PHE A 167 -13.90 21.69 -25.20
N LYS A 168 -13.30 20.52 -25.51
CA LYS A 168 -11.88 20.39 -25.85
C LYS A 168 -11.73 19.41 -27.03
N PRO A 169 -11.71 19.90 -28.28
CA PRO A 169 -11.67 19.03 -29.46
C PRO A 169 -10.32 18.31 -29.61
N LEU A 170 -10.34 17.17 -30.30
CA LEU A 170 -9.14 16.43 -30.70
C LEU A 170 -8.39 17.14 -31.84
N SER A 171 -7.16 16.70 -32.11
CA SER A 171 -6.45 17.12 -33.31
C SER A 171 -7.20 16.68 -34.57
N ALA A 172 -6.98 17.38 -35.67
CA ALA A 172 -7.54 17.02 -36.98
C ALA A 172 -6.78 15.86 -37.65
N ILE A 173 -5.56 15.57 -37.20
CA ILE A 173 -4.64 14.59 -37.78
C ILE A 173 -4.11 13.73 -36.64
N SER A 174 -4.10 12.41 -36.83
CA SER A 174 -3.50 11.50 -35.85
C SER A 174 -1.98 11.47 -36.06
N PRO A 175 -1.15 11.54 -35.01
CA PRO A 175 0.29 11.36 -35.15
C PRO A 175 0.69 9.95 -35.61
N LEU A 176 -0.24 8.99 -35.56
CA LEU A 176 -0.03 7.60 -35.96
C LEU A 176 -0.71 7.23 -37.27
N GLU A 177 -1.28 8.22 -37.97
CA GLU A 177 -1.90 8.04 -39.28
C GLU A 177 -0.82 7.57 -40.28
N ASP A 178 -1.10 6.50 -41.03
CA ASP A 178 -0.21 5.87 -42.04
C ASP A 178 1.07 5.16 -41.53
N ILE A 179 1.17 4.84 -40.23
CA ILE A 179 2.27 4.01 -39.73
C ILE A 179 2.10 2.55 -40.21
N LEU A 180 3.21 1.90 -40.55
CA LEU A 180 3.22 0.49 -40.91
C LEU A 180 3.26 -0.40 -39.66
N PRO A 181 2.53 -1.52 -39.62
CA PRO A 181 2.58 -2.46 -38.50
C PRO A 181 3.99 -3.04 -38.33
N PRO A 182 4.31 -3.56 -37.13
CA PRO A 182 5.57 -4.29 -36.94
C PRO A 182 5.64 -5.51 -37.87
N PRO A 183 6.84 -5.96 -38.27
CA PRO A 183 7.01 -7.12 -39.15
C PRO A 183 6.35 -8.39 -38.57
N ALA A 184 5.64 -9.16 -39.40
CA ALA A 184 4.91 -10.37 -38.94
C ALA A 184 5.80 -11.52 -38.41
N SER A 185 7.12 -11.45 -38.62
CA SER A 185 8.13 -12.37 -38.06
C SER A 185 9.14 -11.65 -37.18
N ALA A 186 8.73 -10.53 -36.58
CA ALA A 186 9.51 -9.73 -35.66
C ALA A 186 9.93 -10.56 -34.44
N GLU A 187 11.21 -10.55 -34.10
CA GLU A 187 11.63 -10.99 -32.77
C GLU A 187 11.02 -10.07 -31.71
N PRO A 188 10.73 -10.55 -30.49
CA PRO A 188 10.10 -9.74 -29.42
C PRO A 188 10.79 -8.39 -29.14
N ILE A 189 12.12 -8.33 -29.30
CA ILE A 189 12.91 -7.09 -29.14
C ILE A 189 12.70 -6.10 -30.30
N SER A 190 12.44 -6.60 -31.51
CA SER A 190 12.22 -5.74 -32.67
C SER A 190 10.91 -4.94 -32.58
N ILE A 191 9.92 -5.40 -31.79
CA ILE A 191 8.72 -4.63 -31.49
C ILE A 191 8.98 -3.46 -30.53
N LEU A 192 9.88 -3.62 -29.56
CA LEU A 192 10.32 -2.49 -28.73
C LEU A 192 10.98 -1.41 -29.60
N ASN A 193 11.86 -1.83 -30.52
CA ASN A 193 12.49 -0.91 -31.47
C ASN A 193 11.47 -0.26 -32.41
N TRP A 194 10.48 -1.01 -32.91
CA TRP A 194 9.38 -0.45 -33.70
C TRP A 194 8.58 0.58 -32.88
N PHE A 195 8.24 0.27 -31.63
CA PHE A 195 7.51 1.16 -30.73
C PHE A 195 8.27 2.48 -30.48
N ILE A 196 9.57 2.41 -30.18
CA ILE A 196 10.42 3.59 -29.93
C ILE A 196 10.45 4.54 -31.15
N ASN A 197 10.48 3.97 -32.36
CA ASN A 197 10.61 4.73 -33.59
C ASN A 197 9.30 5.32 -34.09
N ASN A 198 8.16 4.67 -33.79
CA ASN A 198 6.88 4.98 -34.41
C ASN A 198 5.84 5.56 -33.43
N TYR A 199 6.00 5.34 -32.13
CA TYR A 199 5.09 5.86 -31.11
C TYR A 199 5.51 7.28 -30.67
N PRO A 200 4.59 8.18 -30.25
CA PRO A 200 4.90 9.59 -30.02
C PRO A 200 5.51 9.81 -28.62
N LEU A 201 6.71 9.25 -28.42
CA LEU A 201 7.50 9.34 -27.19
C LEU A 201 8.35 10.61 -27.17
N THR A 202 8.50 11.20 -25.98
CA THR A 202 9.46 12.28 -25.70
C THR A 202 10.91 11.76 -25.73
N ASP A 203 11.90 12.65 -25.89
CA ASP A 203 13.32 12.26 -25.92
C ASP A 203 13.77 11.54 -24.64
N SER A 204 13.27 11.99 -23.48
CA SER A 204 13.52 11.36 -22.18
C SER A 204 12.92 9.94 -22.09
N GLU A 205 11.75 9.72 -22.68
CA GLU A 205 11.14 8.40 -22.74
C GLU A 205 11.92 7.49 -23.69
N LYS A 206 12.33 7.99 -24.86
CA LYS A 206 13.15 7.22 -25.80
C LYS A 206 14.44 6.71 -25.15
N ASP A 207 15.11 7.52 -24.35
CA ASP A 207 16.31 7.08 -23.62
C ASP A 207 16.03 5.94 -22.64
N LYS A 208 14.91 6.00 -21.90
CA LYS A 208 14.47 4.92 -21.00
C LYS A 208 14.14 3.64 -21.77
N TRP A 209 13.40 3.76 -22.87
CA TRP A 209 13.03 2.61 -23.70
C TRP A 209 14.24 1.98 -24.39
N ASN A 210 15.21 2.78 -24.83
CA ASN A 210 16.48 2.27 -25.38
C ASN A 210 17.29 1.48 -24.34
N ALA A 211 17.29 1.92 -23.07
CA ALA A 211 17.92 1.16 -21.99
C ALA A 211 17.23 -0.21 -21.79
N LEU A 212 15.90 -0.27 -21.85
CA LEU A 212 15.14 -1.52 -21.76
C LEU A 212 15.41 -2.45 -22.94
N VAL A 213 15.61 -1.93 -24.15
CA VAL A 213 16.04 -2.73 -25.30
C VAL A 213 17.37 -3.42 -25.01
N ILE A 214 18.37 -2.68 -24.51
CA ILE A 214 19.69 -3.22 -24.17
C ILE A 214 19.59 -4.30 -23.08
N GLU A 215 18.75 -4.10 -22.06
CA GLU A 215 18.57 -5.08 -20.97
C GLU A 215 17.90 -6.39 -21.43
N ASN A 216 17.13 -6.34 -22.51
CA ASN A 216 16.40 -7.47 -23.07
C ASN A 216 17.10 -8.10 -24.30
N GLU A 217 18.24 -7.56 -24.75
CA GLU A 217 19.00 -8.14 -25.86
C GLU A 217 19.48 -9.57 -25.55
N GLY A 218 19.16 -10.52 -26.44
CA GLY A 218 19.58 -11.92 -26.33
C GLY A 218 18.75 -12.77 -25.36
N ILE A 219 17.65 -12.25 -24.81
CA ILE A 219 16.69 -13.01 -24.00
C ILE A 219 15.64 -13.64 -24.93
N GLU A 220 15.39 -14.95 -24.76
CA GLU A 220 14.30 -15.65 -25.43
C GLU A 220 12.97 -15.33 -24.72
N VAL A 221 12.19 -14.41 -25.29
CA VAL A 221 10.90 -13.97 -24.74
C VAL A 221 9.79 -14.84 -25.33
N MET A 222 9.18 -15.69 -24.50
CA MET A 222 8.15 -16.66 -24.91
C MET A 222 6.78 -16.35 -24.30
N SER A 223 6.74 -15.53 -23.25
CA SER A 223 5.54 -15.06 -22.55
C SER A 223 5.63 -13.55 -22.24
N PRO A 224 4.49 -12.86 -22.02
CA PRO A 224 4.46 -11.45 -21.64
C PRO A 224 5.33 -11.11 -20.42
N THR A 225 5.54 -12.07 -19.51
CA THR A 225 6.32 -11.92 -18.28
C THR A 225 7.84 -12.00 -18.47
N ASP A 226 8.31 -12.45 -19.64
CA ASP A 226 9.75 -12.66 -19.88
C ASP A 226 10.50 -11.35 -20.18
N TYR A 227 9.78 -10.26 -20.50
CA TYR A 227 10.39 -8.94 -20.65
C TYR A 227 10.89 -8.42 -19.28
N LYS A 228 12.20 -8.24 -19.16
CA LYS A 228 12.82 -7.65 -17.97
C LYS A 228 12.63 -6.14 -17.93
N GLY A 229 12.26 -5.61 -16.77
CA GLY A 229 12.14 -4.17 -16.52
C GLY A 229 10.90 -3.51 -17.16
N LEU A 230 10.15 -4.23 -17.97
CA LEU A 230 8.93 -3.75 -18.60
C LEU A 230 7.72 -3.93 -17.67
N PRO A 231 6.81 -2.94 -17.54
CA PRO A 231 5.54 -3.16 -16.86
C PRO A 231 4.74 -4.29 -17.54
N ARG A 232 4.13 -5.18 -16.76
CA ARG A 232 3.49 -6.41 -17.27
C ARG A 232 2.39 -6.15 -18.30
N HIS A 233 1.57 -5.12 -18.09
CA HIS A 233 0.54 -4.71 -19.07
C HIS A 233 1.12 -4.22 -20.42
N TYR A 234 2.34 -3.66 -20.44
CA TYR A 234 3.05 -3.39 -21.71
C TYR A 234 3.55 -4.69 -22.37
N GLY A 235 3.98 -5.67 -21.58
CA GLY A 235 4.35 -7.00 -22.09
C GLY A 235 3.19 -7.66 -22.82
N VAL A 236 1.99 -7.63 -22.23
CA VAL A 236 0.76 -8.16 -22.85
C VAL A 236 0.44 -7.45 -24.17
N ALA A 237 0.56 -6.12 -24.20
CA ALA A 237 0.34 -5.32 -25.39
C ALA A 237 1.33 -5.61 -26.53
N PHE A 238 2.60 -5.82 -26.21
CA PHE A 238 3.60 -6.17 -27.22
C PHE A 238 3.42 -7.59 -27.74
N PHE A 239 2.94 -8.52 -26.91
CA PHE A 239 2.52 -9.84 -27.37
C PHE A 239 1.31 -9.79 -28.32
N TYR A 240 0.35 -8.90 -28.07
CA TYR A 240 -0.74 -8.61 -29.01
C TYR A 240 -0.19 -8.14 -30.36
N LEU A 241 0.77 -7.20 -30.36
CA LEU A 241 1.39 -6.70 -31.59
C LEU A 241 2.24 -7.75 -32.34
N LEU A 242 2.84 -8.71 -31.63
CA LEU A 242 3.62 -9.82 -32.22
C LEU A 242 2.72 -10.86 -32.91
N ASN A 243 1.72 -11.33 -32.17
CA ASN A 243 1.03 -12.58 -32.50
C ASN A 243 -0.44 -12.37 -32.89
N GLY A 244 -0.98 -11.14 -32.75
CA GLY A 244 -2.39 -10.82 -33.00
C GLY A 244 -3.36 -11.52 -32.06
N LYS A 245 -2.89 -12.06 -30.94
CA LYS A 245 -3.72 -12.81 -29.99
C LYS A 245 -4.53 -11.85 -29.13
N PRO A 246 -5.83 -12.12 -28.90
CA PRO A 246 -6.69 -11.19 -28.16
C PRO A 246 -6.15 -10.94 -26.75
N CYS A 247 -6.17 -9.68 -26.35
CA CYS A 247 -5.82 -9.26 -25.00
C CYS A 247 -6.87 -8.30 -24.46
N PHE A 248 -6.96 -8.15 -23.14
CA PHE A 248 -7.91 -7.25 -22.51
C PHE A 248 -7.44 -6.81 -21.12
N ASN A 249 -7.94 -5.67 -20.64
CA ASN A 249 -7.63 -5.17 -19.31
C ASN A 249 -8.65 -5.71 -18.28
N PRO A 250 -8.24 -6.49 -17.26
CA PRO A 250 -9.13 -6.96 -16.20
C PRO A 250 -9.85 -5.84 -15.42
N ASP A 251 -9.34 -4.61 -15.46
CA ASP A 251 -9.95 -3.44 -14.80
C ASP A 251 -11.21 -2.92 -15.50
N ASP A 252 -11.37 -3.26 -16.77
CA ASP A 252 -12.54 -2.93 -17.60
C ASP A 252 -13.48 -4.14 -17.77
N ALA A 253 -13.15 -5.28 -17.18
CA ALA A 253 -14.00 -6.47 -17.19
C ALA A 253 -15.20 -6.32 -16.23
N PRO A 254 -16.35 -6.93 -16.53
CA PRO A 254 -17.50 -6.93 -15.63
C PRO A 254 -17.19 -7.63 -14.31
N ASN A 255 -17.98 -7.32 -13.28
CA ASN A 255 -17.97 -8.11 -12.05
C ASN A 255 -18.52 -9.50 -12.34
N GLN A 256 -17.89 -10.51 -11.76
CA GLN A 256 -18.28 -11.91 -11.94
C GLN A 256 -18.93 -12.48 -10.68
N THR A 257 -19.91 -13.35 -10.87
CA THR A 257 -20.53 -14.16 -9.79
C THR A 257 -20.63 -15.64 -10.15
N ALA A 258 -20.14 -16.01 -11.33
CA ALA A 258 -20.28 -17.35 -11.90
C ALA A 258 -19.28 -18.34 -11.32
N PHE A 259 -18.11 -17.86 -10.89
CA PHE A 259 -17.01 -18.71 -10.40
C PHE A 259 -16.61 -18.34 -8.98
N SER A 260 -16.20 -19.35 -8.21
CA SER A 260 -15.66 -19.12 -6.87
C SER A 260 -14.32 -18.40 -6.97
N ASP A 261 -14.09 -17.42 -6.09
CA ASP A 261 -12.82 -16.67 -6.10
C ASP A 261 -11.63 -17.60 -5.84
N GLN A 262 -11.81 -18.68 -5.07
CA GLN A 262 -10.76 -19.68 -4.82
C GLN A 262 -10.31 -20.37 -6.12
N LEU A 263 -11.25 -20.72 -7.00
CA LEU A 263 -10.95 -21.32 -8.30
C LEU A 263 -10.22 -20.32 -9.21
N LEU A 264 -10.68 -19.06 -9.22
CA LEU A 264 -10.07 -17.99 -10.02
C LEU A 264 -8.65 -17.65 -9.56
N GLU A 265 -8.41 -17.57 -8.24
CA GLU A 265 -7.08 -17.27 -7.68
C GLU A 265 -6.09 -18.39 -7.91
N LYS A 266 -6.53 -19.64 -7.71
CA LYS A 266 -5.68 -20.82 -7.88
C LYS A 266 -5.09 -20.91 -9.28
N HIS A 267 -5.87 -20.57 -10.30
CA HIS A 267 -5.46 -20.64 -11.70
C HIS A 267 -5.04 -19.28 -12.29
N VAL A 268 -5.16 -18.19 -11.53
CA VAL A 268 -4.90 -16.81 -11.99
C VAL A 268 -5.66 -16.52 -13.29
N VAL A 269 -6.98 -16.71 -13.22
CA VAL A 269 -7.90 -16.45 -14.34
C VAL A 269 -9.09 -15.59 -13.89
N TYR A 270 -9.71 -14.88 -14.81
CA TYR A 270 -10.90 -14.08 -14.53
C TYR A 270 -11.89 -14.11 -15.70
N PRO A 271 -13.18 -14.40 -15.48
CA PRO A 271 -14.17 -14.45 -16.56
C PRO A 271 -14.46 -13.04 -17.11
N MET A 272 -14.25 -12.86 -18.41
CA MET A 272 -14.57 -11.62 -19.11
C MET A 272 -16.03 -11.60 -19.58
N TYR A 273 -16.51 -12.73 -20.08
CA TYR A 273 -17.87 -12.89 -20.58
C TYR A 273 -18.29 -14.36 -20.59
N GLU A 274 -19.52 -14.63 -20.19
CA GLU A 274 -20.14 -15.95 -20.23
C GLU A 274 -21.35 -15.88 -21.17
N GLY A 275 -21.29 -16.63 -22.27
CA GLY A 275 -22.38 -16.77 -23.24
C GLY A 275 -22.88 -18.21 -23.32
N ASP A 276 -23.85 -18.47 -24.21
CA ASP A 276 -24.42 -19.81 -24.40
C ASP A 276 -23.36 -20.82 -24.93
N GLY A 277 -22.72 -21.55 -24.01
CA GLY A 277 -21.74 -22.60 -24.31
C GLY A 277 -20.31 -22.14 -24.57
N VAL A 278 -20.01 -20.84 -24.41
CA VAL A 278 -18.68 -20.25 -24.63
C VAL A 278 -18.30 -19.34 -23.45
N LEU A 279 -17.08 -19.51 -22.93
CA LEU A 279 -16.51 -18.73 -21.83
C LEU A 279 -15.27 -17.97 -22.29
N TYR A 280 -15.34 -16.64 -22.31
CA TYR A 280 -14.17 -15.80 -22.55
C TYR A 280 -13.43 -15.57 -21.23
N LEU A 281 -12.21 -16.10 -21.11
CA LEU A 281 -11.47 -16.17 -19.87
C LEU A 281 -10.17 -15.37 -19.97
N LEU A 282 -10.01 -14.36 -19.11
CA LEU A 282 -8.75 -13.63 -18.95
C LEU A 282 -7.73 -14.54 -18.28
N CYS A 283 -6.56 -14.68 -18.86
CA CYS A 283 -5.50 -15.55 -18.37
C CYS A 283 -4.11 -14.97 -18.66
N GLU A 284 -3.15 -15.25 -17.77
CA GLU A 284 -1.75 -14.88 -17.97
C GLU A 284 -1.08 -15.75 -19.05
N ASN A 285 -1.55 -16.99 -19.22
CA ASN A 285 -1.05 -17.96 -20.19
C ASN A 285 -2.20 -18.62 -20.96
N GLU A 286 -1.97 -18.92 -22.24
CA GLU A 286 -2.98 -19.56 -23.12
C GLU A 286 -3.38 -20.98 -22.70
N LYS A 287 -2.56 -21.63 -21.88
CA LYS A 287 -2.80 -23.01 -21.44
C LYS A 287 -3.59 -22.99 -20.13
N VAL A 288 -4.92 -23.01 -20.26
CA VAL A 288 -5.87 -23.00 -19.13
C VAL A 288 -6.38 -24.39 -18.73
N TYR A 289 -5.70 -25.47 -19.16
CA TYR A 289 -6.10 -26.85 -18.90
C TYR A 289 -6.33 -27.16 -17.40
N GLY A 290 -5.55 -26.54 -16.51
CA GLY A 290 -5.71 -26.72 -15.07
C GLY A 290 -7.05 -26.20 -14.54
N PHE A 291 -7.52 -25.07 -15.06
CA PHE A 291 -8.83 -24.51 -14.73
C PHE A 291 -9.95 -25.36 -15.34
N GLU A 292 -9.78 -25.77 -16.60
CA GLU A 292 -10.75 -26.61 -17.32
C GLU A 292 -10.95 -27.98 -16.64
N ASP A 293 -9.86 -28.65 -16.24
CA ASP A 293 -9.91 -29.96 -15.58
C ASP A 293 -10.62 -29.88 -14.21
N GLU A 294 -10.35 -28.83 -13.43
CA GLU A 294 -10.97 -28.62 -12.12
C GLU A 294 -12.44 -28.22 -12.23
N TRP A 295 -12.78 -27.35 -13.20
CA TRP A 295 -14.16 -27.00 -13.54
C TRP A 295 -15.00 -28.23 -13.89
N LEU A 296 -14.47 -29.11 -14.76
CA LEU A 296 -15.13 -30.36 -15.11
C LEU A 296 -15.24 -31.33 -13.93
N SER A 297 -14.23 -31.35 -13.05
CA SER A 297 -14.21 -32.20 -11.85
C SER A 297 -15.25 -31.80 -10.80
N ASP A 298 -15.58 -30.51 -10.72
CA ASP A 298 -16.64 -29.97 -9.85
C ASP A 298 -18.06 -30.28 -10.37
N GLY A 299 -18.19 -30.93 -11.52
CA GLY A 299 -19.44 -31.44 -12.07
C GLY A 299 -20.18 -30.48 -12.99
N HIS A 300 -19.52 -29.41 -13.45
CA HIS A 300 -20.07 -28.45 -14.41
C HIS A 300 -20.11 -29.02 -15.84
N GLU A 301 -21.00 -28.47 -16.68
CA GLU A 301 -21.04 -28.80 -18.10
C GLU A 301 -19.82 -28.25 -18.84
N GLY A 302 -19.38 -28.97 -19.88
CA GLY A 302 -18.26 -28.54 -20.71
C GLY A 302 -18.63 -27.32 -21.54
N VAL A 303 -17.87 -26.24 -21.37
CA VAL A 303 -17.98 -24.99 -22.15
C VAL A 303 -16.72 -24.77 -22.97
N GLU A 304 -16.84 -24.15 -24.14
CA GLU A 304 -15.68 -23.78 -24.94
C GLU A 304 -14.97 -22.58 -24.29
N ILE A 305 -13.76 -22.78 -23.77
CA ILE A 305 -12.99 -21.71 -23.13
C ILE A 305 -12.12 -21.00 -24.17
N ILE A 306 -12.37 -19.71 -24.38
CA ILE A 306 -11.57 -18.83 -25.23
C ILE A 306 -10.62 -18.01 -24.35
N PRO A 307 -9.31 -18.32 -24.31
CA PRO A 307 -8.34 -17.58 -23.51
C PRO A 307 -8.05 -16.21 -24.11
N ILE A 308 -8.09 -15.17 -23.28
CA ILE A 308 -7.74 -13.79 -23.61
C ILE A 308 -6.56 -13.38 -22.72
N LEU A 309 -5.48 -12.90 -23.33
CA LEU A 309 -4.28 -12.54 -22.59
C LEU A 309 -4.51 -11.30 -21.72
N ALA A 310 -4.11 -11.39 -20.45
CA ALA A 310 -4.19 -10.29 -19.50
C ALA A 310 -3.05 -10.34 -18.49
N ASP A 311 -2.80 -9.22 -17.81
CA ASP A 311 -1.80 -9.13 -16.75
C ASP A 311 -2.26 -9.88 -15.49
N GLY A 312 -1.46 -10.83 -15.00
CA GLY A 312 -1.75 -11.62 -13.81
C GLY A 312 -1.97 -10.80 -12.54
N ASP A 313 -1.30 -9.65 -12.39
CA ASP A 313 -1.51 -8.76 -11.23
C ASP A 313 -2.84 -8.00 -11.35
N SER A 314 -3.21 -7.56 -12.55
CA SER A 314 -4.53 -7.00 -12.82
C SER A 314 -5.64 -8.04 -12.66
N ILE A 315 -5.41 -9.31 -13.04
CA ILE A 315 -6.35 -10.42 -12.78
C ILE A 315 -6.57 -10.58 -11.27
N ARG A 316 -5.49 -10.68 -10.48
CA ARG A 316 -5.59 -10.76 -9.01
C ARG A 316 -6.32 -9.56 -8.41
N SER A 317 -6.04 -8.36 -8.94
CA SER A 317 -6.74 -7.14 -8.53
C SER A 317 -8.22 -7.17 -8.89
N ALA A 318 -8.59 -7.73 -10.05
CA ALA A 318 -9.98 -7.92 -10.47
C ALA A 318 -10.73 -8.90 -9.57
N ILE A 319 -10.11 -10.02 -9.21
CA ILE A 319 -10.66 -10.99 -8.25
C ILE A 319 -10.85 -10.33 -6.86
N ALA A 320 -9.89 -9.52 -6.41
CA ALA A 320 -10.02 -8.78 -5.16
C ALA A 320 -11.15 -7.73 -5.21
N ARG A 321 -11.39 -7.10 -6.37
CA ARG A 321 -12.51 -6.15 -6.55
C ARG A 321 -13.87 -6.85 -6.54
N SER A 322 -14.01 -8.05 -7.11
CA SER A 322 -15.28 -8.80 -7.07
C SER A 322 -15.67 -9.17 -5.64
N ARG A 323 -14.69 -9.47 -4.76
CA ARG A 323 -14.91 -9.71 -3.32
C ARG A 323 -15.57 -8.54 -2.59
N GLY A 324 -15.13 -7.31 -2.87
CA GLY A 324 -15.50 -6.11 -2.11
C GLY A 324 -16.98 -5.70 -2.19
N ARG A 325 -17.79 -6.30 -3.06
CA ARG A 325 -19.22 -5.97 -3.22
C ARG A 325 -20.18 -7.14 -3.00
N GLY A 326 -19.68 -8.38 -2.85
CA GLY A 326 -20.50 -9.59 -2.70
C GLY A 326 -21.10 -9.83 -1.31
N VAL A 327 -20.79 -9.02 -0.30
CA VAL A 327 -21.22 -9.29 1.08
C VAL A 327 -22.63 -8.74 1.36
N GLN A 328 -23.65 -9.46 0.87
CA GLN A 328 -24.93 -9.57 1.57
C GLN A 328 -25.04 -10.95 2.22
N LYS A 329 -24.87 -10.97 3.56
CA LYS A 329 -25.29 -11.98 4.55
C LYS A 329 -25.42 -13.44 4.08
N GLN A 330 -24.47 -14.30 4.49
CA GLN A 330 -24.74 -15.45 5.37
C GLN A 330 -23.45 -16.12 5.89
N ASP A 331 -23.27 -16.01 7.20
CA ASP A 331 -22.64 -16.91 8.19
C ASP A 331 -21.51 -17.90 7.81
N ILE A 332 -20.38 -17.69 8.53
CA ILE A 332 -19.39 -18.62 9.13
C ILE A 332 -17.93 -18.35 8.71
N ILE A 333 -17.12 -18.24 9.77
CA ILE A 333 -15.75 -17.77 9.94
C ILE A 333 -14.74 -18.78 9.39
N GLU A 334 -13.74 -18.34 8.62
CA GLU A 334 -12.32 -18.63 8.88
C GLU A 334 -11.37 -17.83 7.96
N SER A 335 -10.26 -17.37 8.54
CA SER A 335 -9.12 -16.62 7.96
C SER A 335 -9.44 -15.24 7.36
N GLY A 336 -9.49 -14.23 8.22
CA GLY A 336 -9.48 -12.83 7.80
C GLY A 336 -8.07 -12.36 7.48
N GLU A 337 -7.79 -12.08 6.20
CA GLU A 337 -6.74 -11.12 5.84
C GLU A 337 -7.33 -9.71 6.01
N LEU A 338 -6.63 -8.89 6.80
CA LEU A 338 -7.01 -7.53 7.19
C LEU A 338 -7.18 -6.63 5.96
N TYR A 339 -8.41 -6.25 5.64
CA TYR A 339 -8.70 -5.17 4.70
C TYR A 339 -8.56 -3.82 5.39
N TYR A 340 -7.67 -2.97 4.85
CA TYR A 340 -7.52 -1.58 5.29
C TYR A 340 -8.78 -0.76 4.97
N SER A 341 -9.53 -0.37 6.00
CA SER A 341 -10.57 0.64 5.91
C SER A 341 -9.96 2.02 6.20
N GLU A 342 -9.76 2.87 5.17
CA GLU A 342 -9.79 4.36 5.23
C GLU A 342 -9.21 4.97 3.92
N ASP A 343 -9.90 4.80 2.78
CA ASP A 343 -9.49 5.39 1.48
C ASP A 343 -10.26 6.68 1.13
N GLN A 344 -10.90 7.35 2.09
CA GLN A 344 -11.80 8.49 1.78
C GLN A 344 -11.11 9.82 1.44
N ASN A 345 -9.78 9.97 1.57
CA ASN A 345 -9.04 11.18 1.16
C ASN A 345 -7.56 10.86 0.87
N LEU A 346 -7.30 10.11 -0.20
CA LEU A 346 -5.93 9.77 -0.62
C LEU A 346 -5.38 10.82 -1.59
N LEU A 347 -4.39 11.61 -1.15
CA LEU A 347 -3.61 12.50 -2.01
C LEU A 347 -2.50 11.68 -2.69
N GLU A 348 -2.55 11.56 -4.01
CA GLU A 348 -1.50 10.91 -4.79
C GLU A 348 -0.48 11.93 -5.32
N ILE A 349 0.80 11.60 -5.17
CA ILE A 349 1.94 12.37 -5.66
C ILE A 349 2.83 11.43 -6.46
N ASP A 350 3.00 11.72 -7.74
CA ASP A 350 4.03 11.08 -8.56
C ASP A 350 5.39 11.73 -8.26
N PRO A 351 6.39 10.95 -7.76
CA PRO A 351 7.74 11.45 -7.50
C PRO A 351 8.42 12.06 -8.73
N VAL A 352 8.15 11.53 -9.94
CA VAL A 352 8.82 11.94 -11.18
C VAL A 352 8.36 13.33 -11.59
N ASP A 353 7.04 13.55 -11.59
CA ASP A 353 6.44 14.83 -12.00
C ASP A 353 6.84 15.98 -11.08
N ILE A 354 6.98 15.67 -9.79
CA ILE A 354 7.19 16.68 -8.76
C ILE A 354 8.67 16.93 -8.49
N ALA A 355 9.59 15.98 -8.73
CA ALA A 355 11.02 16.17 -8.42
C ALA A 355 11.66 17.40 -9.11
N ASP A 356 11.34 17.64 -10.37
CA ASP A 356 11.93 18.71 -11.19
C ASP A 356 11.17 20.05 -11.11
N LEU A 357 10.12 20.10 -10.31
CA LEU A 357 9.27 21.28 -10.19
C LEU A 357 10.02 22.43 -9.49
N ASN A 358 9.99 23.60 -10.11
CA ASN A 358 10.55 24.82 -9.53
C ASN A 358 9.48 25.58 -8.72
N PRO A 359 9.52 25.52 -7.37
CA PRO A 359 8.51 26.16 -6.53
C PRO A 359 8.64 27.69 -6.47
N SER A 360 9.72 28.26 -7.01
CA SER A 360 9.93 29.71 -7.07
C SER A 360 9.41 30.34 -8.37
N ASN A 361 8.96 29.52 -9.33
CA ASN A 361 8.35 30.01 -10.56
C ASN A 361 6.92 30.52 -10.28
N PRO A 362 6.57 31.78 -10.61
CA PRO A 362 5.24 32.34 -10.38
C PRO A 362 4.11 31.60 -11.11
N ASN A 363 4.43 30.88 -12.19
CA ASN A 363 3.46 30.14 -12.99
C ASN A 363 3.14 28.75 -12.41
N THR A 364 3.89 28.29 -11.40
CA THR A 364 3.64 27.01 -10.75
C THR A 364 2.36 27.09 -9.92
N ALA A 365 1.45 26.14 -10.09
CA ALA A 365 0.22 26.12 -9.32
C ALA A 365 0.53 25.90 -7.82
N PRO A 366 -0.13 26.61 -6.90
CA PRO A 366 0.13 26.42 -5.46
C PRO A 366 -0.16 25.02 -4.93
N GLU A 367 -1.01 24.26 -5.61
CA GLU A 367 -1.22 22.83 -5.35
C GLU A 367 0.03 22.01 -5.64
N ASP A 368 0.69 22.25 -6.77
CA ASP A 368 1.92 21.55 -7.13
C ASP A 368 3.09 21.96 -6.23
N VAL A 369 3.16 23.24 -5.83
CA VAL A 369 4.11 23.69 -4.80
C VAL A 369 3.88 22.94 -3.48
N LEU A 370 2.62 22.71 -3.10
CA LEU A 370 2.29 21.98 -1.88
C LEU A 370 2.68 20.50 -1.99
N LYS A 371 2.34 19.84 -3.10
CA LYS A 371 2.78 18.47 -3.41
C LYS A 371 4.31 18.35 -3.36
N TRP A 372 5.02 19.33 -3.93
CA TRP A 372 6.48 19.42 -3.85
C TRP A 372 7.01 19.57 -2.43
N ILE A 373 6.38 20.41 -1.60
CA ILE A 373 6.77 20.56 -0.19
C ILE A 373 6.58 19.25 0.57
N LEU A 374 5.46 18.55 0.37
CA LEU A 374 5.18 17.25 0.97
C LEU A 374 6.20 16.20 0.50
N PHE A 375 6.40 16.08 -0.81
CA PHE A 375 7.39 15.19 -1.42
C PHE A 375 8.79 15.43 -0.85
N ARG A 376 9.23 16.69 -0.79
CA ARG A 376 10.55 17.05 -0.27
C ARG A 376 10.68 16.81 1.23
N ALA A 377 9.62 17.05 2.00
CA ALA A 377 9.60 16.76 3.44
C ALA A 377 9.76 15.26 3.71
N ILE A 378 9.04 14.42 2.98
CA ILE A 378 9.03 12.96 3.16
C ILE A 378 10.29 12.33 2.57
N SER A 379 10.70 12.71 1.37
CA SER A 379 11.95 12.22 0.75
C SER A 379 13.18 12.56 1.59
N SER A 380 13.13 13.66 2.34
CA SER A 380 14.17 14.03 3.32
C SER A 380 14.02 13.33 4.68
N ARG A 381 13.11 12.37 4.84
CA ARG A 381 12.77 11.67 6.09
C ARG A 381 12.33 12.62 7.21
N GLY A 382 11.52 13.62 6.86
CA GLY A 382 10.87 14.48 7.84
C GLY A 382 9.81 13.72 8.64
N SER A 383 9.77 13.89 9.96
CA SER A 383 8.70 13.35 10.82
C SER A 383 7.47 14.26 10.88
N ASP A 384 7.70 15.57 10.80
CA ASP A 384 6.67 16.59 10.88
C ASP A 384 6.95 17.70 9.86
N LEU A 385 5.91 18.28 9.27
CA LEU A 385 5.94 19.50 8.48
C LEU A 385 5.20 20.62 9.23
N HIS A 386 5.87 21.74 9.44
CA HIS A 386 5.32 22.93 10.08
C HIS A 386 5.12 24.04 9.05
N VAL A 387 3.91 24.58 8.99
CA VAL A 387 3.53 25.70 8.14
C VAL A 387 3.13 26.85 9.04
N GLU A 388 3.93 27.92 9.03
CA GLU A 388 3.76 29.03 9.96
C GLU A 388 4.13 30.37 9.34
N LYS A 389 3.49 31.44 9.84
CA LYS A 389 3.95 32.81 9.60
C LYS A 389 5.22 33.08 10.40
N TYR A 390 6.22 33.67 9.75
CA TYR A 390 7.47 34.08 10.35
C TYR A 390 7.79 35.54 9.96
N PHE A 391 7.53 36.48 10.88
CA PHE A 391 7.59 37.92 10.61
C PHE A 391 6.78 38.30 9.36
N ASN A 392 7.46 38.65 8.27
CA ASN A 392 6.87 39.10 7.00
C ASN A 392 6.90 38.01 5.91
N THR A 393 7.20 36.75 6.27
CA THR A 393 7.24 35.62 5.33
C THR A 393 6.44 34.45 5.86
N ALA A 394 6.01 33.58 4.94
CA ALA A 394 5.50 32.26 5.27
C ALA A 394 6.65 31.25 5.21
N ARG A 395 6.73 30.33 6.17
CA ARG A 395 7.82 29.35 6.25
C ARG A 395 7.29 27.94 6.42
N PHE A 396 7.89 27.03 5.64
CA PHE A 396 7.65 25.60 5.68
C PHE A 396 8.91 24.91 6.22
N ARG A 397 8.78 24.23 7.37
CA ARG A 397 9.89 23.52 7.99
C ARG A 397 9.56 22.05 8.19
N ALA A 398 10.43 21.15 7.75
CA ALA A 398 10.35 19.77 8.19
C ALA A 398 11.25 19.51 9.40
N ARG A 399 10.81 18.63 10.28
CA ARG A 399 11.65 18.03 11.32
C ARG A 399 12.34 16.80 10.76
N ILE A 400 13.61 16.94 10.39
CA ILE A 400 14.43 15.86 9.83
C ILE A 400 15.42 15.41 10.90
N ASP A 401 15.39 14.13 11.26
CA ASP A 401 16.21 13.52 12.32
C ASP A 401 16.18 14.33 13.62
N GLY A 402 14.97 14.77 14.02
CA GLY A 402 14.72 15.57 15.23
C GLY A 402 15.01 17.08 15.09
N SER A 403 15.70 17.52 14.03
CA SER A 403 16.06 18.92 13.80
C SER A 403 15.16 19.62 12.77
N LEU A 404 14.73 20.85 13.07
CA LEU A 404 13.90 21.65 12.15
C LEU A 404 14.76 22.28 11.05
N LYS A 405 14.43 21.98 9.79
CA LYS A 405 15.07 22.55 8.60
C LYS A 405 14.03 23.24 7.72
N VAL A 406 14.40 24.37 7.13
CA VAL A 406 13.53 25.10 6.20
C VAL A 406 13.56 24.40 4.84
N ILE A 407 12.38 24.05 4.33
CA ILE A 407 12.21 23.42 3.01
C ILE A 407 11.80 24.46 1.98
N HIS A 408 10.91 25.36 2.38
CA HIS A 408 10.36 26.38 1.49
C HIS A 408 10.03 27.64 2.30
N SER A 409 10.04 28.79 1.61
CA SER A 409 9.64 30.07 2.15
C SER A 409 9.06 30.94 1.04
N CYS A 410 7.99 31.66 1.35
CA CYS A 410 7.30 32.53 0.40
C CYS A 410 6.71 33.77 1.09
N SER A 411 5.97 34.61 0.36
CA SER A 411 5.39 35.83 0.93
C SER A 411 4.26 35.50 1.91
N GLU A 412 4.03 36.36 2.92
CA GLU A 412 2.96 36.09 3.90
C GLU A 412 1.56 36.06 3.29
N GLU A 413 1.36 36.76 2.17
CA GLU A 413 0.08 36.83 1.45
C GLU A 413 -0.36 35.48 0.88
N GLN A 414 0.59 34.57 0.62
CA GLN A 414 0.29 33.23 0.11
C GLN A 414 -0.09 32.23 1.23
N LEU A 415 0.23 32.53 2.48
CA LEU A 415 0.00 31.62 3.61
C LEU A 415 -1.47 31.18 3.76
N PRO A 416 -2.48 32.09 3.70
CA PRO A 416 -3.87 31.69 3.80
C PRO A 416 -4.30 30.71 2.71
N ARG A 417 -3.77 30.87 1.49
CA ARG A 417 -4.05 29.96 0.36
C ARG A 417 -3.51 28.56 0.63
N PHE A 418 -2.26 28.45 1.11
CA PHE A 418 -1.69 27.14 1.46
C PHE A 418 -2.43 26.48 2.63
N ILE A 419 -2.83 27.25 3.64
CA ILE A 419 -3.63 26.73 4.76
C ILE A 419 -4.96 26.16 4.25
N ALA A 420 -5.64 26.88 3.36
CA ALA A 420 -6.90 26.41 2.78
C ALA A 420 -6.73 25.09 2.00
N LEU A 421 -5.66 24.96 1.20
CA LEU A 421 -5.39 23.72 0.46
C LEU A 421 -5.14 22.52 1.38
N PHE A 422 -4.34 22.70 2.44
CA PHE A 422 -4.14 21.62 3.44
C PHE A 422 -5.43 21.27 4.18
N LYS A 423 -6.27 22.26 4.48
CA LYS A 423 -7.58 22.02 5.08
C LYS A 423 -8.51 21.24 4.15
N ASN A 424 -8.46 21.50 2.85
CA ASN A 424 -9.22 20.72 1.86
C ASN A 424 -8.78 19.25 1.85
N TYR A 425 -7.47 18.97 1.79
CA TYR A 425 -6.97 17.59 1.80
C TYR A 425 -7.37 16.82 3.06
N SER A 426 -7.48 17.53 4.19
CA SER A 426 -7.82 16.94 5.49
C SER A 426 -9.30 17.09 5.87
N ASN A 427 -10.14 17.55 4.95
CA ASN A 427 -11.58 17.79 5.18
C ASN A 427 -11.88 18.65 6.43
N MET A 428 -11.01 19.61 6.73
CA MET A 428 -11.17 20.56 7.83
C MET A 428 -12.04 21.76 7.45
N GLY A 429 -12.75 22.32 8.43
CA GLY A 429 -13.47 23.58 8.27
C GLY A 429 -12.53 24.78 8.09
N HIS A 430 -12.92 25.76 7.27
CA HIS A 430 -12.09 26.95 7.01
C HIS A 430 -12.10 28.01 8.11
N GLN A 431 -12.83 27.80 9.21
CA GLN A 431 -12.84 28.73 10.35
C GLN A 431 -11.44 28.90 10.96
N HIS A 432 -11.02 30.15 11.13
CA HIS A 432 -9.65 30.49 11.54
C HIS A 432 -9.42 30.50 13.07
N GLN A 433 -10.49 30.59 13.86
CA GLN A 433 -10.41 30.67 15.33
C GLN A 433 -10.52 29.31 16.02
N ASP A 434 -10.92 28.28 15.29
CA ASP A 434 -11.09 26.95 15.87
C ASP A 434 -9.77 26.19 15.91
N LEU A 435 -9.59 25.43 16.99
CA LEU A 435 -8.63 24.33 17.06
C LEU A 435 -9.21 23.15 16.31
N GLN A 436 -8.49 22.62 15.32
CA GLN A 436 -8.97 21.52 14.50
C GLN A 436 -7.87 20.49 14.30
N ASP A 437 -8.25 19.23 14.41
CA ASP A 437 -7.40 18.08 14.10
C ASP A 437 -8.12 17.20 13.07
N ALA A 438 -7.36 16.65 12.12
CA ALA A 438 -7.88 15.77 11.09
C ALA A 438 -6.78 14.88 10.52
N ARG A 439 -7.17 13.96 9.62
CA ARG A 439 -6.26 13.02 8.96
C ARG A 439 -6.53 12.98 7.47
N PHE A 440 -5.50 12.64 6.69
CA PHE A 440 -5.66 12.29 5.28
C PHE A 440 -4.57 11.31 4.86
N GLY A 441 -4.88 10.50 3.85
CA GLY A 441 -3.92 9.57 3.26
C GLY A 441 -3.04 10.27 2.24
N LEU A 442 -1.77 9.93 2.20
CA LEU A 442 -0.82 10.43 1.22
C LEU A 442 -0.10 9.24 0.56
N LYS A 443 -0.08 9.19 -0.76
CA LYS A 443 0.63 8.18 -1.53
C LYS A 443 1.71 8.84 -2.38
N ILE A 444 2.97 8.44 -2.16
CA ILE A 444 4.14 8.91 -2.90
C ILE A 444 4.77 7.71 -3.60
N GLY A 445 4.52 7.56 -4.90
CA GLY A 445 4.87 6.33 -5.63
C GLY A 445 4.19 5.11 -4.98
N GLN A 446 4.99 4.17 -4.47
CA GLN A 446 4.49 3.00 -3.74
C GLN A 446 4.28 3.24 -2.24
N LYS A 447 4.78 4.35 -1.68
CA LYS A 447 4.70 4.62 -0.25
C LYS A 447 3.35 5.20 0.17
N ARG A 448 2.63 4.51 1.04
CA ARG A 448 1.41 5.03 1.71
C ARG A 448 1.76 5.57 3.10
N ILE A 449 1.35 6.81 3.35
CA ILE A 449 1.64 7.58 4.56
C ILE A 449 0.32 8.15 5.08
N ASP A 450 0.02 7.93 6.35
CA ASP A 450 -1.07 8.62 7.03
C ASP A 450 -0.55 9.96 7.55
N VAL A 451 -1.31 11.04 7.31
CA VAL A 451 -0.90 12.38 7.69
C VAL A 451 -1.90 12.93 8.71
N ARG A 452 -1.42 13.11 9.95
CA ARG A 452 -2.19 13.79 10.99
C ARG A 452 -1.94 15.29 10.91
N VAL A 453 -3.00 16.07 10.79
CA VAL A 453 -2.92 17.53 10.64
C VAL A 453 -3.56 18.19 11.84
N SER A 454 -2.84 19.15 12.44
CA SER A 454 -3.34 19.99 13.53
C SER A 454 -3.26 21.46 13.13
N ALA A 455 -4.38 22.17 13.26
CA ALA A 455 -4.53 23.58 12.95
C ALA A 455 -4.73 24.40 14.23
N VAL A 456 -3.76 25.27 14.52
CA VAL A 456 -3.77 26.10 15.73
C VAL A 456 -3.91 27.58 15.38
N PRO A 457 -4.93 28.29 15.91
CA PRO A 457 -5.08 29.73 15.74
C PRO A 457 -3.86 30.52 16.25
N CYS A 458 -3.46 31.53 15.49
CA CYS A 458 -2.33 32.42 15.77
C CYS A 458 -2.78 33.88 15.70
N ARG A 459 -1.89 34.80 16.10
CA ARG A 459 -2.17 36.25 16.07
C ARG A 459 -2.57 36.72 14.67
N LYS A 460 -3.43 37.74 14.62
CA LYS A 460 -3.94 38.36 13.37
C LYS A 460 -4.63 37.36 12.44
N GLU A 461 -5.49 36.51 12.98
CA GLU A 461 -6.31 35.54 12.22
C GLU A 461 -5.53 34.55 11.35
N ASN A 462 -4.22 34.38 11.61
CA ASN A 462 -3.44 33.33 10.96
C ASN A 462 -3.69 31.99 11.65
N GLN A 463 -3.43 30.89 10.96
CA GLN A 463 -3.32 29.56 11.55
C GLN A 463 -1.92 28.99 11.33
N LYS A 464 -1.44 28.22 12.30
CA LYS A 464 -0.28 27.37 12.15
C LYS A 464 -0.76 25.96 11.91
N LEU A 465 -0.29 25.34 10.82
CA LEU A 465 -0.50 23.92 10.59
C LEU A 465 0.73 23.14 11.00
N THR A 466 0.50 22.02 11.68
CA THR A 466 1.52 20.99 11.91
C THR A 466 0.99 19.67 11.37
N MET A 467 1.73 19.08 10.45
CA MET A 467 1.43 17.78 9.86
C MET A 467 2.45 16.78 10.35
N ARG A 468 2.00 15.64 10.89
CA ARG A 468 2.85 14.52 11.26
C ARG A 468 2.69 13.41 10.23
N PHE A 469 3.81 12.93 9.70
CA PHE A 469 3.84 11.83 8.74
C PHE A 469 4.00 10.52 9.50
N LEU A 470 3.08 9.59 9.27
CA LEU A 470 3.11 8.24 9.81
C LEU A 470 3.26 7.27 8.63
N ASP A 471 4.47 6.77 8.43
CA ASP A 471 4.76 5.80 7.38
C ASP A 471 4.22 4.43 7.80
N LYS A 472 3.05 4.04 7.26
CA LYS A 472 2.41 2.76 7.59
C LYS A 472 3.21 1.55 7.07
N GLN A 473 4.19 1.76 6.18
CA GLN A 473 4.96 0.68 5.55
C GLN A 473 6.26 0.32 6.26
N ASP A 474 6.74 1.14 7.21
CA ASP A 474 8.02 0.88 7.90
C ASP A 474 7.98 -0.32 8.88
N GLY A 475 6.79 -0.92 9.03
CA GLY A 475 6.53 -2.13 9.83
C GLY A 475 6.78 -1.95 11.32
N ILE A 476 6.36 -2.94 12.10
CA ILE A 476 6.74 -3.02 13.51
C ILE A 476 8.21 -3.45 13.57
N LYS A 477 9.00 -2.74 14.37
CA LYS A 477 10.42 -3.07 14.53
C LYS A 477 10.61 -4.37 15.29
N GLU A 478 11.50 -5.21 14.79
CA GLU A 478 11.99 -6.36 15.55
C GLU A 478 12.97 -5.90 16.64
N LEU A 479 13.14 -6.72 17.70
CA LEU A 479 14.15 -6.48 18.73
C LEU A 479 15.57 -6.38 18.15
N SER A 480 15.84 -7.12 17.07
CA SER A 480 17.11 -7.15 16.34
C SER A 480 17.46 -5.77 15.74
N GLU A 481 16.45 -5.00 15.33
CA GLU A 481 16.61 -3.68 14.69
C GLU A 481 16.87 -2.56 15.70
N LEU A 482 16.59 -2.77 17.00
CA LEU A 482 16.77 -1.76 18.04
C LEU A 482 18.24 -1.54 18.44
N ASN A 483 19.18 -2.32 17.88
CA ASN A 483 20.63 -2.25 18.14
C ASN A 483 20.97 -2.36 19.64
N MET A 484 20.27 -3.26 20.34
CA MET A 484 20.55 -3.58 21.73
C MET A 484 21.83 -4.40 21.86
N SER A 485 22.60 -4.14 22.93
CA SER A 485 23.68 -5.02 23.34
C SER A 485 23.15 -6.38 23.81
N GLU A 486 24.00 -7.41 23.80
CA GLU A 486 23.64 -8.74 24.35
C GLU A 486 23.12 -8.65 25.79
N ARG A 487 23.68 -7.73 26.59
CA ARG A 487 23.23 -7.45 27.96
C ARG A 487 21.79 -6.94 27.99
N GLN A 488 21.47 -5.95 27.15
CA GLN A 488 20.12 -5.39 27.05
C GLN A 488 19.12 -6.41 26.52
N LEU A 489 19.49 -7.19 25.48
CA LEU A 489 18.66 -8.28 24.97
C LEU A 489 18.38 -9.33 26.05
N GLY A 490 19.39 -9.70 26.85
CA GLY A 490 19.22 -10.59 27.99
C GLY A 490 18.21 -10.06 29.01
N ILE A 491 18.30 -8.76 29.34
CA ILE A 491 17.34 -8.09 30.23
C ILE A 491 15.92 -8.15 29.65
N VAL A 492 15.74 -7.74 28.39
CA VAL A 492 14.42 -7.74 27.73
C VAL A 492 13.84 -9.15 27.68
N ASN A 493 14.61 -10.14 27.20
CA ASN A 493 14.16 -11.53 27.12
C ASN A 493 13.77 -12.12 28.47
N SER A 494 14.51 -11.79 29.54
CA SER A 494 14.15 -12.23 30.89
C SER A 494 12.94 -11.52 31.47
N THR A 495 12.72 -10.25 31.08
CA THR A 495 11.61 -9.43 31.57
C THR A 495 10.30 -9.80 30.86
N MET A 496 10.34 -9.96 29.53
CA MET A 496 9.16 -10.23 28.71
C MET A 496 8.63 -11.67 28.88
N LYS A 497 9.42 -12.58 29.45
CA LYS A 497 8.99 -13.96 29.81
C LYS A 497 8.34 -14.08 31.18
N ARG A 498 8.13 -12.96 31.89
CA ARG A 498 7.49 -12.98 33.21
C ARG A 498 5.98 -13.07 33.06
N ASP A 499 5.34 -13.90 33.88
CA ASP A 499 3.88 -13.99 33.95
C ASP A 499 3.24 -12.67 34.42
N GLN A 500 3.96 -11.90 35.26
CA GLN A 500 3.46 -10.63 35.76
C GLN A 500 4.55 -9.60 36.06
N GLY A 501 4.11 -8.34 36.10
CA GLY A 501 4.90 -7.19 36.53
C GLY A 501 4.72 -5.99 35.63
N LEU A 502 5.20 -4.84 36.09
CA LEU A 502 5.15 -3.58 35.38
C LEU A 502 6.47 -3.31 34.65
N VAL A 503 6.40 -3.13 33.33
CA VAL A 503 7.50 -2.67 32.48
C VAL A 503 7.25 -1.22 32.10
N LEU A 504 8.13 -0.34 32.55
CA LEU A 504 7.99 1.09 32.39
C LEU A 504 9.02 1.62 31.40
N VAL A 505 8.56 2.18 30.28
CA VAL A 505 9.42 2.80 29.26
C VAL A 505 9.29 4.32 29.35
N THR A 506 10.38 5.01 29.64
CA THR A 506 10.37 6.44 29.92
C THR A 506 11.23 7.27 28.99
N GLY A 507 10.81 8.52 28.75
CA GLY A 507 11.54 9.47 27.91
C GLY A 507 10.66 10.60 27.39
N PRO A 508 11.26 11.67 26.86
CA PRO A 508 10.54 12.81 26.30
C PRO A 508 9.77 12.39 25.04
N THR A 509 8.95 13.30 24.54
CA THR A 509 8.29 13.14 23.24
C THR A 509 9.33 12.89 22.14
N GLY A 510 9.06 11.93 21.25
CA GLY A 510 9.96 11.59 20.15
C GLY A 510 11.22 10.81 20.54
N SER A 511 11.27 10.23 21.74
CA SER A 511 12.38 9.33 22.13
C SER A 511 12.21 7.89 21.64
N GLY A 512 11.15 7.57 20.87
CA GLY A 512 10.90 6.24 20.31
C GLY A 512 10.27 5.23 21.28
N LYS A 513 9.57 5.68 22.33
CA LYS A 513 8.98 4.79 23.35
C LYS A 513 7.99 3.77 22.76
N THR A 514 7.04 4.26 21.96
CA THR A 514 6.02 3.41 21.32
C THR A 514 6.67 2.38 20.40
N THR A 515 7.67 2.77 19.61
CA THR A 515 8.45 1.85 18.77
C THR A 515 9.12 0.75 19.58
N THR A 516 9.74 1.08 20.72
CA THR A 516 10.35 0.09 21.61
C THR A 516 9.31 -0.83 22.25
N LEU A 517 8.16 -0.29 22.68
CA LEU A 517 7.09 -1.07 23.28
C LEU A 517 6.44 -2.04 22.29
N TYR A 518 6.20 -1.60 21.07
CA TYR A 518 5.69 -2.47 20.01
C TYR A 518 6.69 -3.59 19.69
N ALA A 519 7.99 -3.29 19.65
CA ALA A 519 9.02 -4.32 19.48
C ALA A 519 9.05 -5.33 20.64
N PHE A 520 8.81 -4.88 21.88
CA PHE A 520 8.72 -5.76 23.04
C PHE A 520 7.51 -6.68 22.94
N ILE A 521 6.34 -6.13 22.62
CA ILE A 521 5.10 -6.91 22.45
C ILE A 521 5.24 -7.91 21.31
N ASN A 522 5.75 -7.46 20.16
CA ASN A 522 5.94 -8.33 19.00
C ASN A 522 6.90 -9.51 19.29
N SER A 523 7.82 -9.36 20.24
CA SER A 523 8.72 -10.45 20.63
C SER A 523 8.07 -11.59 21.42
N ILE A 524 6.84 -11.39 21.90
CA ILE A 524 6.04 -12.38 22.64
C ILE A 524 4.65 -12.57 22.02
N ASN A 525 4.46 -12.05 20.80
CA ASN A 525 3.21 -12.18 20.05
C ASN A 525 3.12 -13.58 19.46
N GLU A 526 2.62 -14.52 20.26
CA GLU A 526 2.43 -15.92 19.90
C GLU A 526 0.94 -16.28 20.10
N ASP A 527 0.41 -17.23 19.33
CA ASP A 527 -1.03 -17.60 19.33
C ASP A 527 -1.62 -17.96 20.71
N HIS A 528 -0.77 -18.37 21.65
CA HIS A 528 -1.18 -18.77 23.00
C HIS A 528 -1.22 -17.60 24.00
N MET A 529 -0.83 -16.39 23.59
CA MET A 529 -0.79 -15.19 24.41
C MET A 529 -1.94 -14.24 24.04
N ASN A 530 -2.76 -13.87 25.02
CA ASN A 530 -3.83 -12.90 24.83
C ASN A 530 -3.34 -11.48 25.15
N ILE A 531 -2.97 -10.73 24.12
CA ILE A 531 -2.39 -9.39 24.26
C ILE A 531 -3.44 -8.32 23.97
N HIS A 532 -3.60 -7.38 24.90
CA HIS A 532 -4.52 -6.24 24.77
C HIS A 532 -3.80 -4.90 24.94
N THR A 533 -4.19 -3.89 24.16
CA THR A 533 -3.65 -2.53 24.28
C THR A 533 -4.75 -1.49 24.45
N ILE A 534 -4.44 -0.41 25.17
CA ILE A 534 -5.21 0.83 25.14
C ILE A 534 -4.31 2.03 24.83
N GLU A 535 -4.62 2.77 23.77
CA GLU A 535 -3.71 3.73 23.15
C GLU A 535 -4.41 5.03 22.72
N ASP A 536 -3.66 6.14 22.68
CA ASP A 536 -4.16 7.46 22.27
C ASP A 536 -3.16 8.16 21.32
N PRO A 537 -3.27 7.98 19.99
CA PRO A 537 -4.08 6.99 19.28
C PRO A 537 -3.29 5.70 19.04
N ILE A 538 -3.91 4.71 18.38
CA ILE A 538 -3.16 3.58 17.82
C ILE A 538 -2.23 4.11 16.71
N GLU A 539 -0.93 3.81 16.80
CA GLU A 539 0.07 4.30 15.84
C GLU A 539 0.24 3.35 14.65
N TYR A 540 0.24 2.04 14.91
CA TYR A 540 0.28 0.97 13.91
C TYR A 540 -0.63 -0.16 14.35
N GLU A 541 -1.30 -0.79 13.38
CA GLU A 541 -2.02 -2.04 13.60
C GLU A 541 -1.02 -3.20 13.65
N ILE A 542 -1.10 -3.99 14.70
CA ILE A 542 -0.27 -5.16 14.92
C ILE A 542 -1.14 -6.40 14.81
N GLU A 543 -0.80 -7.25 13.84
CA GLU A 543 -1.48 -8.53 13.68
C GLU A 543 -1.27 -9.41 14.93
N GLY A 544 -2.30 -10.15 15.34
CA GLY A 544 -2.24 -11.04 16.50
C GLY A 544 -2.52 -10.39 17.86
N ILE A 545 -2.69 -9.07 17.95
CA ILE A 545 -3.02 -8.39 19.22
C ILE A 545 -4.34 -7.59 19.12
N ASN A 546 -5.00 -7.41 20.26
CA ASN A 546 -6.25 -6.65 20.35
C ASN A 546 -5.95 -5.20 20.77
N GLN A 547 -6.06 -4.25 19.84
CA GLN A 547 -5.78 -2.84 20.13
C GLN A 547 -7.05 -2.02 20.30
N THR A 548 -7.15 -1.31 21.42
CA THR A 548 -8.26 -0.38 21.71
C THR A 548 -7.74 1.05 21.68
N GLN A 549 -8.40 1.93 20.94
CA GLN A 549 -8.12 3.36 21.00
C GLN A 549 -8.98 4.04 22.06
N THR A 550 -8.44 5.02 22.77
CA THR A 550 -9.24 5.89 23.63
C THR A 550 -10.27 6.67 22.81
N ASP A 551 -11.44 6.87 23.40
CA ASP A 551 -12.56 7.60 22.82
C ASP A 551 -13.27 8.40 23.93
N GLU A 552 -12.94 9.68 24.04
CA GLU A 552 -13.55 10.56 25.03
C GLU A 552 -15.05 10.74 24.81
N PHE A 553 -15.54 10.68 23.57
CA PHE A 553 -16.95 10.88 23.24
C PHE A 553 -17.80 9.72 23.76
N HIS A 554 -17.28 8.49 23.68
CA HIS A 554 -17.93 7.29 24.21
C HIS A 554 -17.48 6.91 25.65
N GLY A 555 -16.64 7.73 26.29
CA GLY A 555 -16.22 7.54 27.69
C GLY A 555 -15.13 6.47 27.90
N ILE A 556 -14.40 6.10 26.84
CA ILE A 556 -13.28 5.15 26.89
C ILE A 556 -11.99 5.94 27.10
N ASN A 557 -11.53 6.05 28.34
CA ASN A 557 -10.22 6.63 28.68
C ASN A 557 -9.26 5.53 29.13
N PHE A 558 -7.98 5.86 29.38
CA PHE A 558 -6.98 4.88 29.78
C PHE A 558 -7.39 4.06 31.02
N ALA A 559 -7.91 4.71 32.07
CA ALA A 559 -8.29 4.03 33.30
C ALA A 559 -9.55 3.16 33.13
N THR A 560 -10.59 3.65 32.44
CA THR A 560 -11.83 2.89 32.22
C THR A 560 -11.60 1.74 31.25
N GLY A 561 -10.86 1.98 30.17
CA GLY A 561 -10.52 0.95 29.21
C GLY A 561 -9.60 -0.11 29.80
N LEU A 562 -8.56 0.24 30.57
CA LEU A 562 -7.75 -0.75 31.29
C LEU A 562 -8.59 -1.67 32.19
N ARG A 563 -9.55 -1.10 32.93
CA ARG A 563 -10.48 -1.91 33.77
C ARG A 563 -11.38 -2.82 32.93
N ALA A 564 -11.75 -2.41 31.73
CA ALA A 564 -12.52 -3.24 30.81
C ALA A 564 -11.65 -4.37 30.25
N LEU A 565 -10.40 -4.08 29.89
CA LEU A 565 -9.44 -5.06 29.38
C LEU A 565 -9.14 -6.16 30.40
N LEU A 566 -9.12 -5.86 31.71
CA LEU A 566 -8.97 -6.88 32.76
C LEU A 566 -10.08 -7.96 32.78
N ARG A 567 -11.20 -7.74 32.10
CA ARG A 567 -12.29 -8.73 31.96
C ARG A 567 -12.23 -9.49 30.63
N ALA A 568 -11.25 -9.18 29.78
CA ALA A 568 -11.02 -9.82 28.50
C ALA A 568 -10.01 -10.98 28.57
N ASP A 569 -9.73 -11.47 29.80
CA ASP A 569 -8.76 -12.54 30.08
C ASP A 569 -7.34 -12.30 29.50
N PRO A 570 -6.76 -11.09 29.64
CA PRO A 570 -5.47 -10.79 29.02
C PRO A 570 -4.31 -11.45 29.78
N ASP A 571 -3.25 -11.83 29.07
CA ASP A 571 -1.95 -12.17 29.68
C ASP A 571 -1.05 -10.92 29.76
N VAL A 572 -1.11 -10.10 28.71
CA VAL A 572 -0.27 -8.91 28.56
C VAL A 572 -1.15 -7.71 28.25
N ILE A 573 -0.88 -6.60 28.95
CA ILE A 573 -1.61 -5.35 28.75
C ILE A 573 -0.64 -4.21 28.45
N LEU A 574 -0.82 -3.54 27.32
CA LEU A 574 -0.15 -2.27 27.01
C LEU A 574 -1.08 -1.10 27.31
N VAL A 575 -0.61 -0.18 28.15
CA VAL A 575 -1.26 1.12 28.38
C VAL A 575 -0.38 2.19 27.75
N GLY A 576 -0.85 2.86 26.70
CA GLY A 576 -0.07 3.78 25.88
C GLY A 576 0.73 4.81 26.70
N GLU A 577 0.11 5.37 27.74
CA GLU A 577 0.80 6.18 28.74
C GLU A 577 0.05 6.27 30.06
N SER A 578 0.79 6.53 31.14
CA SER A 578 0.23 6.80 32.46
C SER A 578 0.43 8.29 32.81
N ARG A 579 -0.59 9.12 32.56
CA ARG A 579 -0.55 10.57 32.84
C ARG A 579 -1.02 10.95 34.24
N ASP A 580 -1.93 10.17 34.81
CA ASP A 580 -2.63 10.45 36.07
C ASP A 580 -2.49 9.30 37.08
N GLU A 581 -2.88 9.61 38.32
CA GLU A 581 -2.86 8.68 39.46
C GLU A 581 -3.74 7.46 39.23
N GLU A 582 -4.91 7.66 38.62
CA GLU A 582 -5.91 6.62 38.43
C GLU A 582 -5.41 5.54 37.49
N THR A 583 -4.86 5.94 36.34
CA THR A 583 -4.25 5.05 35.35
C THR A 583 -3.02 4.36 35.93
N ALA A 584 -2.15 5.10 36.65
CA ALA A 584 -0.95 4.54 37.27
C ALA A 584 -1.30 3.44 38.29
N THR A 585 -2.28 3.73 39.15
CA THR A 585 -2.75 2.80 40.18
C THR A 585 -3.41 1.57 39.56
N ALA A 586 -4.21 1.75 38.52
CA ALA A 586 -4.83 0.64 37.80
C ALA A 586 -3.78 -0.26 37.11
N ALA A 587 -2.75 0.33 36.48
CA ALA A 587 -1.67 -0.42 35.85
C ALA A 587 -0.87 -1.25 36.87
N ILE A 588 -0.56 -0.66 38.04
CA ILE A 588 0.15 -1.36 39.12
C ILE A 588 -0.68 -2.49 39.70
N ASN A 589 -1.97 -2.25 39.99
CA ASN A 589 -2.84 -3.31 40.49
C ASN A 589 -2.96 -4.46 39.49
N SER A 590 -3.06 -4.16 38.19
CA SER A 590 -3.10 -5.17 37.12
C SER A 590 -1.81 -6.01 37.12
N ALA A 591 -0.65 -5.36 37.27
CA ALA A 591 0.65 -6.02 37.36
C ALA A 591 0.82 -6.90 38.61
N LEU A 592 0.13 -6.58 39.71
CA LEU A 592 0.12 -7.38 40.94
C LEU A 592 -0.87 -8.55 40.89
N THR A 593 -1.82 -8.53 39.96
CA THR A 593 -2.87 -9.56 39.83
C THR A 593 -2.63 -10.50 38.65
N GLY A 594 -1.37 -10.80 38.32
CA GLY A 594 -1.04 -11.85 37.35
C GLY A 594 -0.92 -11.40 35.89
N HIS A 595 -0.74 -10.10 35.61
CA HIS A 595 -0.59 -9.61 34.24
C HIS A 595 0.78 -8.98 34.02
N LEU A 596 1.35 -9.16 32.82
CA LEU A 596 2.49 -8.36 32.38
C LEU A 596 1.98 -7.04 31.80
N VAL A 597 2.24 -5.93 32.49
CA VAL A 597 1.75 -4.61 32.10
C VAL A 597 2.89 -3.76 31.56
N LEU A 598 2.73 -3.22 30.37
CA LEU A 598 3.67 -2.30 29.75
C LEU A 598 3.05 -0.90 29.71
N THR A 599 3.81 0.13 30.07
CA THR A 599 3.34 1.51 29.90
C THR A 599 4.45 2.52 29.69
N THR A 600 4.08 3.74 29.28
CA THR A 600 5.01 4.85 29.16
C THR A 600 4.81 5.95 30.21
N LEU A 601 5.90 6.65 30.50
CA LEU A 601 5.92 7.84 31.33
C LEU A 601 6.91 8.87 30.80
N HIS A 602 6.71 10.14 31.14
CA HIS A 602 7.68 11.19 30.89
C HIS A 602 8.60 11.42 32.10
N ALA A 603 9.76 10.77 32.08
CA ALA A 603 10.86 11.00 33.02
C ALA A 603 12.20 10.99 32.29
N ASN A 604 13.23 11.48 32.99
CA ASN A 604 14.53 11.74 32.38
C ASN A 604 15.50 10.56 32.44
N ASP A 605 15.32 9.67 33.40
CA ASP A 605 16.14 8.49 33.64
C ASP A 605 15.30 7.40 34.33
N SER A 606 15.81 6.17 34.37
CA SER A 606 15.03 4.98 34.74
C SER A 606 14.53 5.07 36.18
N LEU A 607 15.40 5.43 37.12
CA LEU A 607 15.03 5.54 38.54
C LEU A 607 14.19 6.79 38.84
N ARG A 608 14.27 7.87 38.05
CA ARG A 608 13.38 9.04 38.23
C ARG A 608 11.93 8.71 37.90
N ALA A 609 11.70 7.72 37.06
CA ALA A 609 10.36 7.24 36.75
C ALA A 609 9.66 6.68 38.01
N VAL A 610 10.41 6.02 38.90
CA VAL A 610 9.92 5.55 40.21
C VAL A 610 9.45 6.73 41.06
N SER A 611 10.30 7.74 41.24
CA SER A 611 9.92 8.94 42.00
C SER A 611 8.73 9.68 41.40
N ARG A 612 8.57 9.64 40.06
CA ARG A 612 7.43 10.24 39.37
C ARG A 612 6.14 9.51 39.72
N LEU A 613 6.12 8.17 39.68
CA LEU A 613 4.95 7.38 40.09
C LEU A 613 4.59 7.64 41.56
N ILE A 614 5.58 7.66 42.46
CA ILE A 614 5.36 8.00 43.88
C ILE A 614 4.76 9.41 44.02
N SER A 615 5.30 10.40 43.28
CA SER A 615 4.77 11.76 43.30
C SER A 615 3.35 11.91 42.73
N MET A 616 2.90 10.92 41.96
CA MET A 616 1.54 10.85 41.42
C MET A 616 0.55 10.21 42.40
N GLY A 617 0.98 9.74 43.57
CA GLY A 617 0.10 9.12 44.58
C GLY A 617 0.24 7.60 44.67
N VAL A 618 1.12 6.99 43.87
CA VAL A 618 1.38 5.54 43.98
C VAL A 618 2.13 5.24 45.27
N GLU A 619 1.61 4.28 46.05
CA GLU A 619 2.26 3.80 47.26
C GLU A 619 3.59 3.08 46.96
N PRO A 620 4.70 3.44 47.62
CA PRO A 620 6.02 2.89 47.32
C PRO A 620 6.12 1.36 47.43
N TYR A 621 5.42 0.75 48.38
CA TYR A 621 5.45 -0.71 48.57
C TYR A 621 4.75 -1.45 47.42
N LEU A 622 3.62 -0.93 46.91
CA LEU A 622 2.95 -1.52 45.73
C LEU A 622 3.83 -1.41 44.48
N LEU A 623 4.50 -0.26 44.32
CA LEU A 623 5.42 -0.04 43.21
C LEU A 623 6.63 -0.98 43.28
N ALA A 624 7.18 -1.18 44.47
CA ALA A 624 8.31 -2.09 44.70
C ALA A 624 7.97 -3.53 44.31
N ASP A 625 6.77 -3.99 44.65
CA ASP A 625 6.31 -5.35 44.34
C ASP A 625 5.93 -5.52 42.86
N ALA A 626 5.39 -4.48 42.23
CA ALA A 626 4.90 -4.54 40.85
C ALA A 626 5.99 -4.31 39.80
N LEU A 627 6.93 -3.38 40.02
CA LEU A 627 7.86 -2.91 38.99
C LEU A 627 8.89 -4.01 38.65
N ALA A 628 8.89 -4.48 37.41
CA ALA A 628 9.83 -5.48 36.92
C ALA A 628 11.04 -4.82 36.22
N LEU A 629 10.78 -3.82 35.37
CA LEU A 629 11.79 -3.12 34.60
C LEU A 629 11.44 -1.64 34.50
N SER A 630 12.39 -0.77 34.83
CA SER A 630 12.34 0.63 34.43
C SER A 630 13.39 0.92 33.38
N GLN A 631 12.96 1.40 32.22
CA GLN A 631 13.80 1.74 31.09
C GLN A 631 13.68 3.22 30.78
N ALA A 632 14.79 3.92 30.58
CA ALA A 632 14.81 5.27 30.03
C ALA A 632 15.45 5.31 28.66
N GLN A 633 14.86 6.11 27.76
CA GLN A 633 15.24 6.16 26.35
C GLN A 633 15.53 7.57 25.84
N ARG A 634 16.50 7.65 24.93
CA ARG A 634 16.74 8.81 24.05
C ARG A 634 17.07 8.33 22.65
N LEU A 635 16.79 9.17 21.64
CA LEU A 635 17.29 8.95 20.28
C LEU A 635 18.42 9.93 19.99
N VAL A 636 19.51 9.41 19.44
CA VAL A 636 20.63 10.19 18.92
C VAL A 636 20.80 9.94 17.43
N LYS A 637 21.43 10.87 16.72
CA LYS A 637 21.67 10.71 15.28
C LYS A 637 22.66 9.58 15.02
N ARG A 638 22.34 8.73 14.03
CA ARG A 638 23.22 7.64 13.58
C ARG A 638 24.21 8.18 12.55
N LEU A 639 25.49 7.82 12.68
CA LEU A 639 26.50 8.15 11.68
C LEU A 639 26.13 7.54 10.33
N CYS A 640 26.32 8.31 9.25
CA CYS A 640 26.05 7.84 7.91
C CYS A 640 27.01 6.70 7.53
N GLY A 641 26.45 5.54 7.14
CA GLY A 641 27.23 4.36 6.74
C GLY A 641 28.14 4.58 5.53
N TYR A 642 27.73 5.48 4.61
CA TYR A 642 28.46 5.77 3.37
C TYR A 642 29.66 6.70 3.54
N CYS A 643 29.65 7.58 4.54
CA CYS A 643 30.69 8.62 4.69
C CYS A 643 31.38 8.67 6.06
N LYS A 644 30.99 7.82 7.02
CA LYS A 644 31.71 7.73 8.29
C LYS A 644 33.15 7.29 8.05
N ARG A 645 34.10 7.93 8.74
CA ARG A 645 35.53 7.62 8.60
C ARG A 645 36.10 7.16 9.94
N PRO A 646 36.91 6.08 9.96
CA PRO A 646 37.61 5.67 11.16
C PRO A 646 38.66 6.72 11.52
N VAL A 647 38.71 7.11 12.78
CA VAL A 647 39.70 8.02 13.36
C VAL A 647 40.23 7.43 14.67
N PRO A 648 41.54 7.55 14.95
CA PRO A 648 42.08 7.10 16.22
C PRO A 648 41.37 7.80 17.39
N ALA A 649 40.99 7.04 18.41
CA ALA A 649 40.39 7.60 19.60
C ALA A 649 41.40 8.53 20.30
N SER A 650 41.11 9.83 20.35
CA SER A 650 41.98 10.80 21.02
C SER A 650 42.23 10.42 22.48
N ARG A 651 43.40 10.78 23.04
CA ARG A 651 43.72 10.51 24.46
C ARG A 651 42.65 11.02 25.41
N LYS A 652 42.10 12.21 25.15
CA LYS A 652 41.01 12.80 25.95
C LYS A 652 39.75 11.92 25.91
N LEU A 653 39.41 11.38 24.75
CA LEU A 653 38.26 10.49 24.58
C LEU A 653 38.45 9.17 25.33
N GLN A 654 39.64 8.57 25.22
CA GLN A 654 39.97 7.36 25.97
C GLN A 654 39.95 7.59 27.49
N GLU A 655 40.45 8.74 27.96
CA GLU A 655 40.36 9.13 29.38
C GLU A 655 38.90 9.26 29.84
N PHE A 656 37.98 9.72 28.97
CA PHE A 656 36.55 9.75 29.28
C PHE A 656 35.95 8.36 29.42
N PHE A 657 36.24 7.44 28.49
CA PHE A 657 35.75 6.06 28.57
C PHE A 657 36.29 5.34 29.82
N TYR A 658 37.56 5.57 30.16
CA TYR A 658 38.18 5.00 31.36
C TYR A 658 37.52 5.52 32.65
N LYS A 659 37.31 6.84 32.76
CA LYS A 659 36.65 7.44 33.94
C LYS A 659 35.20 6.97 34.15
N ASN A 660 34.52 6.59 33.07
CA ASN A 660 33.15 6.06 33.12
C ASN A 660 33.10 4.53 33.26
N GLY A 661 34.25 3.87 33.46
CA GLY A 661 34.34 2.43 33.71
C GLY A 661 34.11 1.55 32.48
N LEU A 662 34.15 2.11 31.27
CA LEU A 662 33.84 1.38 30.02
C LEU A 662 35.03 0.65 29.43
N ILE A 663 36.25 1.19 29.64
CA ILE A 663 37.50 0.55 29.22
C ILE A 663 38.44 0.40 30.42
N LYS A 664 39.20 -0.70 30.44
CA LYS A 664 40.25 -0.96 31.45
C LYS A 664 41.66 -0.71 30.91
N SER A 665 41.82 -0.76 29.60
CA SER A 665 43.06 -0.53 28.86
C SER A 665 42.83 0.47 27.72
N PRO A 666 43.89 1.10 27.18
CA PRO A 666 43.79 1.91 25.98
C PRO A 666 43.12 1.13 24.85
N MET A 667 42.26 1.80 24.10
CA MET A 667 41.53 1.19 22.99
C MET A 667 42.39 1.23 21.74
N GLU A 668 42.52 0.09 21.06
CA GLU A 668 43.19 -0.01 19.74
C GLU A 668 42.20 0.24 18.59
N ASP A 669 40.92 -0.11 18.80
CA ASP A 669 39.87 0.09 17.81
C ASP A 669 39.62 1.58 17.52
N PRO A 670 39.40 1.96 16.25
CA PRO A 670 39.09 3.34 15.90
C PRO A 670 37.67 3.71 16.32
N VAL A 671 37.45 4.99 16.60
CA VAL A 671 36.10 5.58 16.65
C VAL A 671 35.77 6.17 15.28
N PHE A 672 34.51 6.57 15.07
CA PHE A 672 34.08 7.08 13.77
C PHE A 672 33.69 8.56 13.84
N ALA A 673 34.06 9.32 12.81
CA ALA A 673 33.74 10.73 12.66
C ALA A 673 32.77 10.96 11.48
N SER A 674 31.93 11.99 11.60
CA SER A 674 31.04 12.45 10.53
C SER A 674 31.83 13.25 9.47
N SER A 675 31.61 12.97 8.19
CA SER A 675 32.23 13.71 7.07
C SER A 675 31.20 14.44 6.18
N GLY A 676 30.01 13.86 6.00
CA GLY A 676 29.00 14.37 5.06
C GLY A 676 29.20 13.83 3.63
N CYS A 677 28.10 13.53 2.97
CA CYS A 677 28.01 13.08 1.58
C CYS A 677 26.59 13.32 1.06
N ASP A 678 26.35 13.07 -0.22
CA ASP A 678 25.05 13.32 -0.88
C ASP A 678 23.92 12.48 -0.25
N GLU A 679 24.16 11.20 0.06
CA GLU A 679 23.20 10.31 0.76
C GLU A 679 22.65 10.86 2.09
N CYS A 680 23.48 11.63 2.81
CA CYS A 680 23.10 12.23 4.08
C CYS A 680 22.85 13.74 3.97
N ASN A 681 22.74 14.27 2.75
CA ASN A 681 22.58 15.70 2.45
C ASN A 681 23.61 16.57 3.18
N GLY A 682 24.88 16.12 3.19
CA GLY A 682 25.99 16.81 3.83
C GLY A 682 25.98 16.83 5.37
N THR A 683 25.02 16.18 6.04
CA THR A 683 24.92 16.23 7.51
C THR A 683 25.93 15.33 8.22
N GLY A 684 26.36 14.25 7.56
CA GLY A 684 27.17 13.19 8.15
C GLY A 684 26.38 12.17 8.98
N TYR A 685 25.06 12.31 9.07
CA TYR A 685 24.17 11.44 9.83
C TYR A 685 23.03 10.91 8.97
N LEU A 686 22.64 9.66 9.19
CA LEU A 686 21.57 8.99 8.44
C LEU A 686 20.77 8.09 9.39
N GLY A 687 19.58 8.54 9.80
CA GLY A 687 18.74 7.83 10.76
C GLY A 687 19.12 8.10 12.22
N ARG A 688 18.58 7.27 13.12
CA ARG A 688 18.70 7.44 14.59
C ARG A 688 19.03 6.11 15.28
N VAL A 689 19.64 6.19 16.45
CA VAL A 689 19.91 5.05 17.35
C VAL A 689 19.28 5.34 18.70
N ALA A 690 18.67 4.32 19.30
CA ALA A 690 18.14 4.40 20.65
C ALA A 690 19.24 4.14 21.68
N LEU A 691 19.31 5.02 22.68
CA LEU A 691 20.10 4.83 23.88
C LEU A 691 19.14 4.39 24.99
N MET A 692 19.42 3.25 25.62
CA MET A 692 18.51 2.60 26.55
C MET A 692 19.20 2.31 27.88
N GLU A 693 18.87 3.08 28.90
CA GLU A 693 19.21 2.77 30.29
C GLU A 693 18.15 1.83 30.83
N MET A 694 18.52 0.56 31.06
CA MET A 694 17.62 -0.47 31.55
C MET A 694 17.99 -0.85 32.98
N CYS A 695 17.06 -0.65 33.92
CA CYS A 695 17.19 -0.99 35.33
C CYS A 695 16.17 -2.08 35.69
N PRO A 696 16.55 -3.37 35.64
CA PRO A 696 15.75 -4.45 36.19
C PRO A 696 15.61 -4.24 37.70
N VAL A 697 14.41 -4.39 38.23
CA VAL A 697 14.16 -4.24 39.67
C VAL A 697 14.32 -5.60 40.33
N ASN A 698 15.42 -5.76 41.06
CA ASN A 698 15.66 -6.92 41.91
C ASN A 698 15.18 -6.67 43.35
N ALA A 699 15.31 -7.67 44.23
CA ALA A 699 14.87 -7.58 45.62
C ALA A 699 15.48 -6.40 46.39
N ASN A 700 16.78 -6.11 46.18
CA ASN A 700 17.46 -5.00 46.85
C ASN A 700 16.87 -3.65 46.40
N ILE A 701 16.73 -3.44 45.09
CA ILE A 701 16.14 -2.21 44.56
C ILE A 701 14.68 -2.08 44.99
N ALA A 702 13.91 -3.17 44.99
CA ALA A 702 12.53 -3.17 45.48
C ALA A 702 12.45 -2.73 46.96
N GLU A 703 13.29 -3.28 47.83
CA GLU A 703 13.37 -2.86 49.25
C GLU A 703 13.74 -1.37 49.40
N MET A 704 14.68 -0.89 48.57
CA MET A 704 15.06 0.52 48.53
C MET A 704 13.91 1.42 48.07
N ILE A 705 13.09 0.98 47.11
CA ILE A 705 11.90 1.70 46.66
C ILE A 705 10.87 1.75 47.79
N ALA A 706 10.56 0.62 48.42
CA ALA A 706 9.57 0.51 49.49
C ALA A 706 9.95 1.38 50.72
N SER A 707 11.25 1.49 51.02
CA SER A 707 11.78 2.29 52.13
C SER A 707 11.95 3.79 51.79
N GLY A 708 11.71 4.20 50.54
CA GLY A 708 11.89 5.60 50.12
C GLY A 708 13.35 6.05 50.10
N THR A 709 14.28 5.12 49.82
CA THR A 709 15.72 5.39 49.81
C THR A 709 16.09 6.47 48.78
N PRO A 710 17.08 7.36 49.06
CA PRO A 710 17.49 8.36 48.10
C PRO A 710 17.97 7.76 46.78
N MET A 711 17.59 8.40 45.67
CA MET A 711 17.93 7.94 44.31
C MET A 711 19.42 7.74 44.06
N ALA A 712 20.29 8.54 44.69
CA ALA A 712 21.73 8.42 44.52
C ALA A 712 22.26 7.07 45.05
N GLU A 713 21.64 6.52 46.09
CA GLU A 713 22.00 5.21 46.64
C GLU A 713 21.43 4.10 45.77
N MET A 714 20.17 4.22 45.32
CA MET A 714 19.59 3.26 44.36
C MET A 714 20.43 3.15 43.08
N ARG A 715 20.96 4.27 42.57
CA ARG A 715 21.87 4.27 41.41
C ARG A 715 23.18 3.54 41.69
N LYS A 716 23.75 3.70 42.88
CA LYS A 716 24.98 3.00 43.27
C LYS A 716 24.73 1.50 43.38
N GLU A 717 23.58 1.10 43.89
CA GLU A 717 23.20 -0.31 43.97
C GLU A 717 22.98 -0.90 42.57
N ALA A 718 22.17 -0.25 41.73
CA ALA A 718 21.93 -0.68 40.35
C ALA A 718 23.23 -0.78 39.53
N ALA A 719 24.19 0.12 39.75
CA ALA A 719 25.49 0.07 39.09
C ALA A 719 26.32 -1.18 39.46
N LYS A 720 26.14 -1.76 40.66
CA LYS A 720 26.78 -3.03 41.04
C LYS A 720 26.25 -4.20 40.21
N ASP A 721 24.97 -4.15 39.85
CA ASP A 721 24.31 -5.12 38.99
C ASP A 721 24.55 -4.86 37.48
N GLY A 722 25.47 -3.93 37.17
CA GLY A 722 25.86 -3.62 35.80
C GLY A 722 24.87 -2.75 35.04
N VAL A 723 23.97 -2.04 35.73
CA VAL A 723 23.13 -1.01 35.11
C VAL A 723 24.01 0.17 34.69
N LEU A 724 23.95 0.49 33.40
CA LEU A 724 24.67 1.62 32.82
C LEU A 724 23.72 2.79 32.63
N SER A 725 24.20 3.99 32.95
CA SER A 725 23.46 5.22 32.68
C SER A 725 23.28 5.47 31.18
N LEU A 726 22.28 6.27 30.80
CA LEU A 726 22.08 6.72 29.41
C LEU A 726 23.36 7.29 28.76
N TYR A 727 24.20 7.95 29.55
CA TYR A 727 25.45 8.53 29.07
C TYR A 727 26.51 7.46 28.78
N GLN A 728 26.64 6.45 29.64
CA GLN A 728 27.50 5.28 29.43
C GLN A 728 27.04 4.44 28.24
N GLU A 729 25.73 4.20 28.11
CA GLU A 729 25.14 3.54 26.94
C GLU A 729 25.44 4.31 25.64
N GLY A 730 25.33 5.64 25.69
CA GLY A 730 25.73 6.51 24.58
C GLY A 730 27.20 6.35 24.19
N MET A 731 28.10 6.26 25.17
CA MET A 731 29.53 6.05 24.92
C MET A 731 29.82 4.67 24.29
N LEU A 732 29.11 3.62 24.70
CA LEU A 732 29.20 2.31 24.04
C LEU A 732 28.81 2.38 22.56
N GLN A 733 27.77 3.15 22.23
CA GLN A 733 27.36 3.38 20.84
C GLN A 733 28.39 4.20 20.03
N VAL A 734 29.16 5.07 20.68
CA VAL A 734 30.31 5.74 20.04
C VAL A 734 31.44 4.76 19.77
N MET A 735 31.76 3.87 20.72
CA MET A 735 32.77 2.82 20.54
C MET A 735 32.37 1.84 19.43
N ALA A 736 31.07 1.53 19.30
CA ALA A 736 30.53 0.72 18.20
C ALA A 736 30.49 1.45 16.84
N GLY A 737 30.83 2.74 16.79
CA GLY A 737 30.83 3.52 15.54
C GLY A 737 29.43 3.85 15.00
N ASN A 738 28.43 3.86 15.87
CA ASN A 738 27.03 4.16 15.53
C ASN A 738 26.68 5.63 15.67
N THR A 739 27.34 6.37 16.58
CA THR A 739 27.12 7.80 16.79
C THR A 739 28.42 8.51 17.21
N THR A 740 28.35 9.80 17.52
CA THR A 740 29.51 10.63 17.91
C THR A 740 29.38 11.13 19.35
N MET A 741 30.52 11.45 19.98
CA MET A 741 30.51 12.10 21.29
C MET A 741 29.80 13.46 21.29
N GLU A 742 29.73 14.14 20.15
CA GLU A 742 29.00 15.41 20.04
C GLU A 742 27.51 15.22 20.27
N GLU A 743 26.91 14.15 19.73
CA GLU A 743 25.52 13.79 19.99
C GLU A 743 25.32 13.39 21.46
N ILE A 744 26.22 12.57 22.02
CA ILE A 744 26.13 12.14 23.43
C ILE A 744 26.28 13.33 24.40
N SER A 745 27.14 14.30 24.08
CA SER A 745 27.36 15.49 24.92
C SER A 745 26.11 16.38 25.03
N ARG A 746 25.18 16.32 24.06
CA ARG A 746 23.89 17.03 24.14
C ARG A 746 22.97 16.44 25.21
N LEU A 747 23.26 15.23 25.67
CA LEU A 747 22.55 14.55 26.76
C LEU A 747 23.18 14.79 28.13
N ALA A 748 24.29 15.56 28.22
CA ALA A 748 25.12 15.67 29.42
C ALA A 748 24.41 16.24 30.67
N HIS A 749 23.26 16.91 30.53
CA HIS A 749 22.43 17.32 31.68
C HIS A 749 21.90 16.14 32.51
N PHE A 750 21.95 14.91 31.98
CA PHE A 750 21.44 13.71 32.63
C PHE A 750 22.53 12.78 33.19
N GLY A 751 23.82 13.05 32.88
CA GLY A 751 24.88 12.03 32.91
C GLY A 751 26.01 12.20 33.93
N ILE A 752 25.94 13.16 34.87
CA ILE A 752 26.99 13.21 35.91
C ILE A 752 26.59 12.27 37.06
N MET A 753 27.05 11.03 36.99
CA MET A 753 27.29 10.23 38.19
C MET A 753 28.56 10.78 38.84
N SER A 754 28.39 11.75 39.74
CA SER A 754 29.46 12.18 40.65
C SER A 754 29.56 11.24 41.84
#